data_AF-A0A2N3BHX7-F1
#
_entry.id   AF-A0A2N3BHX7-F1
#
_cell.length_a   1.000
_cell.length_b   1.000
_cell.length_c   1.000
_cell.angle_alpha   90.00
_cell.angle_beta   90.00
_cell.angle_gamma   90.00
#
_symmetry.space_group_name_H-M   'P 1'
#
loop_
_entity.id
_entity.type
_entity.pdbx_description
1 polymer ?
#
loop_
_entity_poly.entity_id
_entity_poly.type
_entity_poly.pdbx_seq_one_letter_code
_entity_poly.pdbx_strand_id
1 'polypeptide(L)'
;MKQLSLIFAFSLVLTLGACHEEPPSSDHTVHPRGIGFSVTPMECALENPLFPGLPGTCPYWEKYPPERHHSNNGNWNDVGNINNLNNINNGTNNINNLNNTNNGTSDPARALEEADLIRVDGDLLYALSAHRGLLVFDLSDTSDLRILGSFPVNGTPFEMNVRDGVALVQFSQFWEYRYDESTGAGAFQLWSQLLALDVSDPAAIRQVGRFSVPGEISDSRLVGDILYIVSGQTGSCAGCMLGSGVSVLSVDVSDPSAPEAVQRLDVAFPDATSLARRAVHFSASRIFVGGLPLDADRSRIQVIDISDPLGTMTLGDLVEVEGQINNRWQMDEADGVLRVVGQSIDWQFAPVVSTFEIRSSEDLRSLDVLRLDMQQPEQLRTVRFDGPTAYLITLLPPRPEEPEICDPLFIVDVSDPANLVQQGYYEMPGWVYFIEPRGDRLITLGFDNDIGGTLTVSQFDVADPWNPRELVRVPFGGATVLSEDQSRIHKAMQVLDDRGLILVPYGARTSTVVQGVVQLFTFTHDTVTPVSELSLAGPARRAFFHDDDLIAFSSEQVAAWNLTDVAAPQSLDRLDLVAPVYIIEAVGDHHVAVLTENAWTMKASLAIHERADTQFQNPVAVIDLESAGVFVSAPEQYLWSLPSAGSYLFADDTTVHLLYRDLGYGGTMLASFDLEEVADASPDGLPLGIRQRLQLAVAVIHDPEILILDEPTSGVDPIARDQFWQYLIDLSRNRGVTIFISTHFMNEAERCDRISLMHAGRVLAVGEPHELSKARGETTLEAAFVDYLREAADLPEFRSSPVPQAGGLAPADTAPDGAPHRRFFSMRRLWAYTRRETTEILRDPVRLAFALIGPLILLVTLGYGISFDVENIPYAAFDQDRSLESRTLLQELEGSRYFEEKTEIRSTAERYHRLQSGDITLAIEIPEGYGRDLLAGRSPEISLIVAGSNPFRAETALGYGEAIIARYAGEQRRRQPAPVADAAFSVETRFLFNQAFKSVFAIVPGAYMLLMMLIPAIMTAVGVVREKEMGSIANFRATPVTRLEFLLGKQLPYVALAFVSFLMLLLMGLFLFRVPVQGSLPALLAGAALYVFASTAFGLLISSFVKSQIAALFATAIVAMTPTVNFSGMLTPVSTLEGASRHMGKFFPSSWFQQISSGTVTKGLGFADLWNAHVALALFCIVFLMAARFALRKQEK
;
A
#
# COMPACT_ATOMS: atom_id res chain seq x y z
N MET A 1 20.31 -12.49 14.83
CA MET A 1 20.71 -13.30 13.66
C MET A 1 20.66 -12.46 12.39
N LYS A 2 21.57 -11.49 12.25
CA LYS A 2 21.80 -10.70 11.02
C LYS A 2 23.18 -11.14 10.50
N GLN A 3 23.22 -11.94 9.42
CA GLN A 3 24.36 -12.22 8.52
C GLN A 3 24.18 -13.63 7.91
N LEU A 4 23.48 -13.75 6.78
CA LEU A 4 23.63 -14.90 5.86
C LEU A 4 22.99 -14.69 4.47
N SER A 5 22.71 -13.44 4.06
CA SER A 5 21.92 -13.13 2.85
C SER A 5 22.71 -12.49 1.71
N LEU A 6 24.02 -12.74 1.60
CA LEU A 6 24.80 -12.37 0.42
C LEU A 6 25.56 -13.60 -0.06
N ILE A 7 25.11 -14.20 -1.15
CA ILE A 7 25.86 -14.92 -2.20
C ILE A 7 24.78 -15.37 -3.22
N PHE A 8 25.07 -15.24 -4.52
CA PHE A 8 24.27 -15.58 -5.72
C PHE A 8 23.64 -14.41 -6.49
N ALA A 9 24.47 -13.69 -7.25
CA ALA A 9 24.09 -13.13 -8.54
C ALA A 9 25.19 -13.49 -9.56
N PHE A 10 24.83 -14.21 -10.63
CA PHE A 10 25.68 -14.44 -11.80
C PHE A 10 24.96 -13.81 -13.00
N SER A 11 25.59 -12.81 -13.62
CA SER A 11 25.13 -12.18 -14.87
C SER A 11 25.51 -13.01 -16.09
N LEU A 12 24.62 -13.11 -17.06
CA LEU A 12 24.92 -13.51 -18.43
C LEU A 12 24.42 -12.41 -19.37
N VAL A 13 25.35 -11.66 -19.95
CA VAL A 13 25.12 -10.64 -20.98
C VAL A 13 25.22 -11.31 -22.36
N LEU A 14 24.27 -11.02 -23.25
CA LEU A 14 24.37 -11.32 -24.67
C LEU A 14 23.79 -10.14 -25.47
N THR A 15 24.67 -9.41 -26.16
CA THR A 15 24.38 -8.39 -27.17
C THR A 15 24.55 -8.96 -28.57
N LEU A 16 23.76 -8.42 -29.53
CA LEU A 16 23.97 -8.26 -31.00
C LEU A 16 22.62 -8.45 -31.73
N GLY A 17 22.20 -7.64 -32.70
CA GLY A 17 22.91 -6.62 -33.47
C GLY A 17 21.99 -5.77 -34.36
N ALA A 18 22.63 -4.83 -35.07
CA ALA A 18 22.07 -3.82 -35.96
C ALA A 18 21.98 -4.26 -37.44
N CYS A 19 21.26 -3.45 -38.25
CA CYS A 19 21.23 -3.26 -39.73
C CYS A 19 19.76 -3.21 -40.21
N HIS A 20 19.28 -2.37 -41.14
CA HIS A 20 19.86 -1.48 -42.15
C HIS A 20 18.77 -0.51 -42.66
N GLU A 21 19.18 0.65 -43.21
CA GLU A 21 18.38 1.60 -43.99
C GLU A 21 18.11 1.09 -45.43
N GLU A 22 16.97 1.49 -46.04
CA GLU A 22 16.90 2.27 -47.31
C GLU A 22 15.41 2.61 -47.71
N PRO A 23 15.15 3.79 -48.34
CA PRO A 23 13.84 4.26 -48.86
C PRO A 23 13.65 3.89 -50.36
N PRO A 24 12.46 3.97 -51.04
CA PRO A 24 11.70 5.20 -51.40
C PRO A 24 10.15 4.98 -51.52
N SER A 25 9.26 5.96 -51.73
CA SER A 25 9.07 6.77 -52.94
C SER A 25 7.83 7.67 -52.79
N SER A 26 7.86 8.76 -53.56
CA SER A 26 6.94 9.89 -53.65
C SER A 26 5.56 9.57 -54.21
N ASP A 27 4.63 10.46 -53.84
CA ASP A 27 3.38 10.84 -54.52
C ASP A 27 2.11 10.21 -53.92
N HIS A 28 1.32 11.03 -53.21
CA HIS A 28 -0.16 11.07 -53.23
C HIS A 28 -0.68 12.10 -52.22
N THR A 29 -1.14 13.23 -52.77
CA THR A 29 -2.26 14.10 -52.34
C THR A 29 -2.73 14.01 -50.87
N VAL A 30 -2.42 15.05 -50.11
CA VAL A 30 -2.87 15.29 -48.73
C VAL A 30 -4.36 15.64 -48.71
N HIS A 31 -5.18 14.75 -48.16
CA HIS A 31 -6.40 15.13 -47.45
C HIS A 31 -6.04 15.31 -45.96
N PRO A 32 -6.61 16.30 -45.24
CA PRO A 32 -6.31 16.48 -43.83
C PRO A 32 -6.77 15.23 -43.06
N ARG A 33 -5.80 14.46 -42.57
CA ARG A 33 -6.06 13.35 -41.67
C ARG A 33 -6.49 13.95 -40.34
N GLY A 34 -7.71 13.61 -39.91
CA GLY A 34 -8.14 13.89 -38.54
C GLY A 34 -7.12 13.34 -37.55
N ILE A 35 -6.79 14.14 -36.55
CA ILE A 35 -5.90 13.76 -35.45
C ILE A 35 -6.66 12.70 -34.64
N GLY A 36 -6.21 11.45 -34.71
CA GLY A 36 -6.78 10.34 -33.96
C GLY A 36 -5.93 10.06 -32.73
N PHE A 37 -6.58 9.89 -31.58
CA PHE A 37 -5.91 9.60 -30.31
C PHE A 37 -5.88 8.08 -30.06
N SER A 38 -4.74 7.56 -29.62
CA SER A 38 -4.61 6.17 -29.15
C SER A 38 -3.81 6.12 -27.86
N VAL A 39 -4.40 5.59 -26.79
CA VAL A 39 -3.71 5.36 -25.51
C VAL A 39 -3.08 3.98 -25.52
N THR A 40 -1.77 3.91 -25.31
CA THR A 40 -1.03 2.64 -25.19
C THR A 40 -0.22 2.65 -23.89
N PRO A 41 -0.50 1.75 -22.93
CA PRO A 41 0.30 1.64 -21.72
C PRO A 41 1.72 1.13 -22.05
N MET A 42 2.73 1.94 -21.72
CA MET A 42 4.13 1.62 -21.95
C MET A 42 4.79 1.20 -20.62
N GLU A 43 5.21 -0.07 -20.49
CA GLU A 43 6.04 -0.50 -19.35
C GLU A 43 7.47 0.05 -19.55
N CYS A 44 7.80 1.19 -18.91
CA CYS A 44 9.15 1.73 -18.93
C CYS A 44 10.11 0.92 -18.03
N ALA A 45 11.08 0.25 -18.65
CA ALA A 45 12.35 -0.06 -18.02
C ALA A 45 13.31 1.10 -18.30
N LEU A 46 13.39 2.09 -17.41
CA LEU A 46 14.33 3.20 -17.53
C LEU A 46 15.49 3.02 -16.53
N GLU A 47 16.69 2.80 -17.07
CA GLU A 47 17.93 3.20 -16.40
C GLU A 47 18.00 4.73 -16.46
N ASN A 48 18.22 5.37 -15.31
CA ASN A 48 18.23 6.82 -15.13
C ASN A 48 19.42 7.46 -15.89
N PRO A 49 19.21 8.29 -16.93
CA PRO A 49 20.30 8.88 -17.71
C PRO A 49 20.99 10.08 -17.03
N LEU A 50 20.51 10.57 -15.88
CA LEU A 50 20.97 11.84 -15.31
C LEU A 50 22.14 11.76 -14.32
N PHE A 51 22.60 10.56 -13.93
CA PHE A 51 23.76 10.41 -13.03
C PHE A 51 24.61 9.17 -13.37
N PRO A 52 25.67 9.29 -14.20
CA PRO A 52 26.57 8.19 -14.45
C PRO A 52 27.54 8.04 -13.26
N GLY A 53 27.33 7.06 -12.37
CA GLY A 53 28.40 6.63 -11.46
C GLY A 53 28.07 6.18 -10.02
N LEU A 54 26.81 5.95 -9.63
CA LEU A 54 26.52 5.40 -8.30
C LEU A 54 25.96 3.97 -8.39
N PRO A 55 26.63 2.96 -7.80
CA PRO A 55 26.13 1.59 -7.80
C PRO A 55 24.89 1.46 -6.90
N GLY A 56 23.89 0.76 -7.42
CA GLY A 56 22.58 0.62 -6.81
C GLY A 56 22.59 -0.01 -5.43
N THR A 57 22.01 0.71 -4.47
CA THR A 57 21.25 0.19 -3.33
C THR A 57 20.34 1.31 -2.83
N CYS A 58 19.02 1.11 -2.80
CA CYS A 58 18.14 1.78 -1.84
C CYS A 58 18.45 1.19 -0.45
N PRO A 59 18.92 1.95 0.54
CA PRO A 59 19.04 1.44 1.89
C PRO A 59 17.88 1.91 2.77
N TYR A 60 17.31 0.94 3.48
CA TYR A 60 16.83 1.04 4.87
C TYR A 60 15.45 1.66 5.18
N TRP A 61 14.44 0.77 5.32
CA TRP A 61 13.38 0.86 6.32
C TRP A 61 13.23 -0.53 6.96
N GLU A 62 13.96 -0.79 8.05
CA GLU A 62 13.71 -1.96 8.90
C GLU A 62 14.20 -1.72 10.34
N LYS A 63 13.26 -1.81 11.29
CA LYS A 63 13.34 -1.79 12.76
C LYS A 63 13.18 -0.43 13.46
N TYR A 64 12.04 -0.22 14.14
CA TYR A 64 11.88 -0.22 15.60
C TYR A 64 10.39 -0.52 15.97
N PRO A 65 10.08 -1.13 17.12
CA PRO A 65 8.74 -1.64 17.47
C PRO A 65 7.88 -0.58 18.18
N PRO A 66 6.53 -0.63 18.11
CA PRO A 66 5.68 0.23 18.92
C PRO A 66 5.53 -0.35 20.35
N GLU A 67 5.92 0.45 21.35
CA GLU A 67 5.50 0.24 22.73
C GLU A 67 4.07 0.74 22.92
N ARG A 68 3.30 -0.03 23.70
CA ARG A 68 1.87 0.13 23.97
C ARG A 68 1.61 1.33 24.89
N HIS A 69 0.66 2.18 24.54
CA HIS A 69 -0.21 2.82 25.52
C HIS A 69 -1.68 2.61 25.14
N HIS A 70 -2.41 2.01 26.08
CA HIS A 70 -3.84 1.74 26.03
C HIS A 70 -4.64 3.03 26.20
N SER A 71 -5.62 3.29 25.34
CA SER A 71 -6.87 3.93 25.75
C SER A 71 -8.03 3.38 24.91
N ASN A 72 -8.80 2.48 25.54
CA ASN A 72 -10.18 2.19 25.16
C ASN A 72 -10.98 3.50 25.19
N ASN A 73 -11.82 3.73 24.18
CA ASN A 73 -13.24 4.05 24.33
C ASN A 73 -13.84 4.26 22.94
N GLY A 74 -14.79 3.38 22.57
CA GLY A 74 -15.63 3.61 21.41
C GLY A 74 -16.52 4.84 21.65
N ASN A 75 -16.62 5.71 20.66
CA ASN A 75 -17.53 6.84 20.68
C ASN A 75 -18.16 7.08 19.31
N TRP A 76 -19.44 7.39 19.37
CA TRP A 76 -20.39 7.74 18.31
C TRP A 76 -20.03 9.07 17.59
N ASN A 77 -18.84 9.18 17.00
CA ASN A 77 -18.30 10.45 16.49
C ASN A 77 -18.50 10.72 14.97
N ASP A 78 -19.15 9.83 14.22
CA ASP A 78 -19.19 9.93 12.74
C ASP A 78 -20.40 10.67 12.14
N VAL A 79 -21.23 11.32 12.95
CA VAL A 79 -22.37 12.14 12.44
C VAL A 79 -22.15 13.65 12.66
N GLY A 80 -21.03 14.06 13.28
CA GLY A 80 -20.75 15.48 13.59
C GLY A 80 -19.47 16.05 12.98
N ASN A 81 -18.71 15.26 12.20
CA ASN A 81 -17.34 15.64 11.79
C ASN A 81 -17.23 16.15 10.35
N ILE A 82 -18.22 16.93 9.90
CA ILE A 82 -18.17 17.69 8.62
C ILE A 82 -17.12 18.82 8.69
N ASN A 83 -16.51 19.06 9.86
CA ASN A 83 -15.50 20.10 10.09
C ASN A 83 -14.11 19.80 9.52
N ASN A 84 -13.84 18.59 9.06
CA ASN A 84 -12.53 18.22 8.48
C ASN A 84 -12.49 18.19 6.95
N LEU A 85 -13.58 18.55 6.27
CA LEU A 85 -13.64 18.64 4.80
C LEU A 85 -13.38 20.05 4.23
N ASN A 86 -13.27 21.08 5.09
CA ASN A 86 -13.20 22.49 4.66
C ASN A 86 -11.82 23.13 4.82
N ASN A 87 -10.74 22.36 4.95
CA ASN A 87 -9.42 22.90 5.27
C ASN A 87 -8.52 23.20 4.05
N ILE A 88 -9.10 23.50 2.87
CA ILE A 88 -8.38 24.01 1.69
C ILE A 88 -9.26 25.02 0.90
N ASN A 89 -8.62 26.11 0.46
CA ASN A 89 -9.07 27.21 -0.43
C ASN A 89 -9.55 28.49 0.30
N ASN A 90 -8.70 29.54 0.40
CA ASN A 90 -8.42 30.65 -0.55
C ASN A 90 -9.44 31.78 -0.35
N GLY A 91 -9.01 33.06 -0.18
CA GLY A 91 -9.77 34.24 0.32
C GLY A 91 -10.46 35.21 -0.69
N THR A 92 -11.17 36.26 -0.22
CA THR A 92 -11.38 37.64 -0.80
C THR A 92 -12.40 38.66 -0.14
N ASN A 93 -12.05 39.86 0.31
CA ASN A 93 -12.58 41.22 0.17
C ASN A 93 -14.05 41.58 -0.02
N ASN A 94 -14.65 42.27 0.97
CA ASN A 94 -15.71 43.25 0.72
C ASN A 94 -15.16 44.66 0.42
N ILE A 95 -15.71 45.25 -0.64
CA ILE A 95 -15.55 46.64 -1.06
C ILE A 95 -16.74 47.39 -0.45
N ASN A 96 -16.42 48.25 0.53
CA ASN A 96 -17.31 49.18 1.23
C ASN A 96 -18.10 48.63 2.44
N ASN A 97 -17.76 49.23 3.58
CA ASN A 97 -18.44 49.25 4.87
C ASN A 97 -18.51 47.94 5.67
N LEU A 98 -17.74 47.94 6.76
CA LEU A 98 -18.31 47.87 8.10
C LEU A 98 -17.44 48.61 9.10
N ASN A 99 -18.00 49.69 9.63
CA ASN A 99 -17.58 50.32 10.85
C ASN A 99 -17.72 49.32 12.01
N ASN A 100 -16.60 48.78 12.49
CA ASN A 100 -16.42 48.48 13.90
C ASN A 100 -15.00 48.91 14.29
N THR A 101 -14.80 50.21 14.41
CA THR A 101 -14.57 50.92 15.69
C THR A 101 -13.53 50.28 16.62
N ASN A 102 -12.37 50.92 16.65
CA ASN A 102 -11.57 51.22 17.86
C ASN A 102 -10.79 50.08 18.54
N ASN A 103 -9.97 49.35 17.80
CA ASN A 103 -8.85 48.62 18.43
C ASN A 103 -7.63 49.55 18.63
N GLY A 104 -7.69 50.32 19.72
CA GLY A 104 -6.52 50.69 20.52
C GLY A 104 -5.49 51.71 19.98
N THR A 105 -5.62 52.26 18.77
CA THR A 105 -4.73 53.34 18.31
C THR A 105 -5.48 54.56 17.78
N SER A 106 -5.06 55.73 18.27
CA SER A 106 -5.51 57.05 17.80
C SER A 106 -4.66 57.58 16.63
N ASP A 107 -3.76 56.75 16.10
CA ASP A 107 -2.83 57.09 15.03
C ASP A 107 -3.28 56.48 13.69
N PRO A 108 -3.96 57.24 12.82
CA PRO A 108 -4.41 56.76 11.53
C PRO A 108 -3.26 56.33 10.60
N ALA A 109 -2.00 56.70 10.89
CA ALA A 109 -0.85 56.30 10.10
C ALA A 109 -0.46 54.81 10.27
N ARG A 110 -0.99 54.13 11.30
CA ARG A 110 -0.75 52.69 11.56
C ARG A 110 -2.03 51.86 11.51
N ALA A 111 -3.01 52.28 10.72
CA ALA A 111 -4.20 51.48 10.47
C ALA A 111 -3.83 50.11 9.88
N LEU A 112 -4.57 49.08 10.26
CA LEU A 112 -4.43 47.74 9.69
C LEU A 112 -5.13 47.71 8.33
N GLU A 113 -4.44 47.20 7.32
CA GLU A 113 -5.02 46.85 6.03
C GLU A 113 -5.01 45.32 5.87
N GLU A 114 -6.19 44.75 5.59
CA GLU A 114 -6.34 43.32 5.32
C GLU A 114 -6.01 43.01 3.86
N ALA A 115 -5.20 41.97 3.65
CA ALA A 115 -4.86 41.46 2.33
C ALA A 115 -5.98 40.61 1.74
N ASP A 116 -5.89 40.34 0.43
CA ASP A 116 -6.99 39.73 -0.28
C ASP A 116 -6.73 39.13 -1.66
N LEU A 117 -7.42 38.08 -2.13
CA LEU A 117 -7.21 37.58 -3.52
C LEU A 117 -7.70 38.49 -4.64
N ILE A 118 -8.48 39.54 -4.39
CA ILE A 118 -9.01 40.47 -5.38
C ILE A 118 -8.79 41.86 -4.84
N ARG A 119 -8.47 42.77 -5.73
CA ARG A 119 -8.32 44.17 -5.38
C ARG A 119 -8.81 45.00 -6.55
N VAL A 120 -9.72 45.92 -6.28
CA VAL A 120 -10.11 46.95 -7.25
C VAL A 120 -9.31 48.21 -6.95
N ASP A 121 -8.67 48.77 -7.97
CA ASP A 121 -7.97 50.06 -7.92
C ASP A 121 -8.31 50.87 -9.17
N GLY A 122 -9.18 51.89 -8.99
CA GLY A 122 -9.83 52.56 -10.12
C GLY A 122 -10.60 51.57 -10.99
N ASP A 123 -10.33 51.59 -12.29
CA ASP A 123 -10.94 50.69 -13.28
C ASP A 123 -10.18 49.36 -13.45
N LEU A 124 -9.23 49.05 -12.58
CA LEU A 124 -8.46 47.80 -12.65
C LEU A 124 -8.92 46.84 -11.56
N LEU A 125 -9.27 45.62 -11.95
CA LEU A 125 -9.46 44.50 -11.04
C LEU A 125 -8.26 43.58 -11.10
N TYR A 126 -7.56 43.46 -10.00
CA TYR A 126 -6.57 42.43 -9.77
C TYR A 126 -7.27 41.22 -9.17
N ALA A 127 -7.02 40.01 -9.67
CA ALA A 127 -7.53 38.78 -9.07
C ALA A 127 -6.48 37.67 -9.07
N LEU A 128 -6.36 36.97 -7.96
CA LEU A 128 -5.54 35.77 -7.85
C LEU A 128 -6.40 34.55 -8.13
N SER A 129 -5.97 33.81 -9.14
CA SER A 129 -6.52 32.52 -9.49
C SER A 129 -5.52 31.43 -9.11
N ALA A 130 -6.02 30.34 -8.55
CA ALA A 130 -5.23 29.13 -8.30
C ALA A 130 -4.69 28.51 -9.61
N HIS A 131 -5.22 28.94 -10.76
CA HIS A 131 -4.99 28.34 -12.06
C HIS A 131 -4.15 29.21 -13.00
N ARG A 132 -4.11 30.53 -12.76
CA ARG A 132 -3.48 31.50 -13.66
C ARG A 132 -2.57 32.52 -12.95
N GLY A 133 -2.39 32.38 -11.63
CA GLY A 133 -1.64 33.34 -10.83
C GLY A 133 -2.40 34.66 -10.70
N LEU A 134 -1.69 35.79 -10.85
CA LEU A 134 -2.30 37.11 -10.86
C LEU A 134 -2.90 37.42 -12.24
N LEU A 135 -4.16 37.85 -12.27
CA LEU A 135 -4.86 38.36 -13.44
C LEU A 135 -5.22 39.84 -13.21
N VAL A 136 -5.10 40.66 -14.26
CA VAL A 136 -5.52 42.07 -14.23
C VAL A 136 -6.58 42.27 -15.29
N PHE A 137 -7.75 42.74 -14.87
CA PHE A 137 -8.92 42.98 -15.71
C PHE A 137 -9.20 44.48 -15.85
N ASP A 138 -9.71 44.85 -17.01
CA ASP A 138 -10.27 46.16 -17.30
C ASP A 138 -11.75 46.18 -16.87
N LEU A 139 -12.09 47.11 -15.97
CA LEU A 139 -13.45 47.41 -15.53
C LEU A 139 -13.97 48.76 -16.05
N SER A 140 -13.24 49.45 -16.94
CA SER A 140 -13.68 50.74 -17.48
C SER A 140 -14.95 50.64 -18.32
N ASP A 141 -15.22 49.47 -18.91
CA ASP A 141 -16.49 49.08 -19.53
C ASP A 141 -16.88 47.68 -19.07
N THR A 142 -17.80 47.62 -18.10
CA THR A 142 -18.33 46.37 -17.52
C THR A 142 -19.16 45.54 -18.50
N SER A 143 -19.47 46.07 -19.69
CA SER A 143 -20.14 45.34 -20.77
C SER A 143 -19.17 44.70 -21.79
N ASP A 144 -17.86 44.89 -21.60
CA ASP A 144 -16.78 44.31 -22.41
C ASP A 144 -15.57 44.01 -21.51
N LEU A 145 -15.71 43.01 -20.64
CA LEU A 145 -14.69 42.61 -19.68
C LEU A 145 -13.48 42.02 -20.41
N ARG A 146 -12.29 42.55 -20.09
CA ARG A 146 -11.04 42.12 -20.75
C ARG A 146 -9.94 41.85 -19.74
N ILE A 147 -9.12 40.83 -20.02
CA ILE A 147 -7.84 40.63 -19.32
C ILE A 147 -6.81 41.55 -19.99
N LEU A 148 -6.27 42.49 -19.21
CA LEU A 148 -5.19 43.38 -19.64
C LEU A 148 -3.82 42.71 -19.53
N GLY A 149 -3.66 41.82 -18.56
CA GLY A 149 -2.50 40.97 -18.45
C GLY A 149 -2.55 39.99 -17.30
N SER A 150 -1.51 39.19 -17.19
CA SER A 150 -1.42 38.11 -16.21
C SER A 150 0.03 37.84 -15.83
N PHE A 151 0.24 37.43 -14.58
CA PHE A 151 1.52 36.94 -14.10
C PHE A 151 1.34 35.54 -13.50
N PRO A 152 1.91 34.49 -14.12
CA PRO A 152 1.76 33.13 -13.64
C PRO A 152 2.50 32.96 -12.32
N VAL A 153 1.85 32.30 -11.36
CA VAL A 153 2.46 31.91 -10.10
C VAL A 153 2.08 30.47 -9.80
N ASN A 154 3.05 29.69 -9.34
CA ASN A 154 2.84 28.32 -8.90
C ASN A 154 2.47 28.34 -7.41
N GLY A 155 1.64 27.40 -6.96
CA GLY A 155 1.22 27.30 -5.56
C GLY A 155 -0.20 27.81 -5.32
N THR A 156 -0.66 27.67 -4.08
CA THR A 156 -2.05 27.96 -3.68
C THR A 156 -2.16 29.44 -3.28
N PRO A 157 -2.96 30.26 -3.99
CA PRO A 157 -3.10 31.68 -3.67
C PRO A 157 -3.60 31.89 -2.25
N PHE A 158 -2.88 32.68 -1.46
CA PHE A 158 -3.33 33.06 -0.12
C PHE A 158 -4.12 34.37 -0.16
N GLU A 159 -3.45 35.50 -0.38
CA GLU A 159 -3.98 36.88 -0.38
C GLU A 159 -2.99 37.83 -1.11
N MET A 160 -3.41 39.04 -1.47
CA MET A 160 -2.53 40.12 -1.96
C MET A 160 -2.91 41.50 -1.44
N ASN A 161 -1.94 42.41 -1.45
CA ASN A 161 -2.17 43.86 -1.36
C ASN A 161 -1.73 44.50 -2.67
N VAL A 162 -2.33 45.63 -3.05
CA VAL A 162 -1.86 46.43 -4.19
C VAL A 162 -1.65 47.86 -3.71
N ARG A 163 -0.43 48.39 -3.90
CA ARG A 163 -0.03 49.72 -3.45
C ARG A 163 0.93 50.36 -4.45
N ASP A 164 0.63 51.59 -4.88
CA ASP A 164 1.44 52.40 -5.78
C ASP A 164 1.90 51.65 -7.05
N GLY A 165 1.01 50.89 -7.67
CA GLY A 165 1.31 50.11 -8.88
C GLY A 165 2.11 48.83 -8.64
N VAL A 166 2.22 48.36 -7.40
CA VAL A 166 2.84 47.06 -7.07
C VAL A 166 1.86 46.15 -6.35
N ALA A 167 1.71 44.92 -6.84
CA ALA A 167 0.95 43.85 -6.20
C ALA A 167 1.87 42.97 -5.34
N LEU A 168 1.61 42.92 -4.04
CA LEU A 168 2.26 42.08 -3.05
C LEU A 168 1.48 40.77 -2.90
N VAL A 169 1.84 39.78 -3.70
CA VAL A 169 1.07 38.55 -3.88
C VAL A 169 1.63 37.41 -3.03
N GLN A 170 0.76 36.78 -2.24
CA GLN A 170 1.12 35.73 -1.29
C GLN A 170 0.59 34.38 -1.76
N PHE A 171 1.45 33.37 -1.79
CA PHE A 171 1.11 31.99 -2.17
C PHE A 171 1.71 30.98 -1.18
N SER A 172 1.00 29.89 -0.96
CA SER A 172 1.39 28.79 -0.07
C SER A 172 1.61 27.48 -0.85
N GLN A 173 2.00 26.43 -0.13
CA GLN A 173 2.06 25.03 -0.59
C GLN A 173 3.16 24.71 -1.63
N PHE A 174 4.33 25.32 -1.49
CA PHE A 174 5.53 24.86 -2.18
C PHE A 174 6.22 23.76 -1.37
N TRP A 175 6.39 22.57 -1.93
CA TRP A 175 7.14 21.49 -1.28
C TRP A 175 8.62 21.57 -1.64
N GLU A 176 9.47 21.72 -0.62
CA GLU A 176 10.92 21.68 -0.78
C GLU A 176 11.50 20.53 0.03
N TYR A 177 12.28 19.66 -0.63
CA TYR A 177 13.01 18.62 0.09
C TYR A 177 14.20 19.26 0.82
N ARG A 178 14.14 19.27 2.15
CA ARG A 178 15.22 19.76 3.00
C ARG A 178 15.92 18.56 3.66
N TYR A 179 17.23 18.52 3.50
CA TYR A 179 18.10 17.59 4.18
C TYR A 179 18.76 18.30 5.35
N ASP A 180 18.52 17.82 6.56
CA ASP A 180 19.19 18.30 7.76
C ASP A 180 20.50 17.54 7.95
N GLU A 181 21.61 18.22 7.69
CA GLU A 181 22.95 17.66 7.83
C GLU A 181 23.28 17.22 9.26
N SER A 182 22.63 17.82 10.27
CA SER A 182 22.90 17.55 11.69
C SER A 182 22.26 16.25 12.17
N THR A 183 21.11 15.88 11.60
CA THR A 183 20.38 14.64 11.93
C THR A 183 20.52 13.55 10.86
N GLY A 184 21.01 13.90 9.67
CA GLY A 184 21.12 12.98 8.53
C GLY A 184 19.77 12.58 7.93
N ALA A 185 18.71 13.30 8.26
CA ALA A 185 17.34 13.06 7.81
C ALA A 185 16.93 14.10 6.78
N GLY A 186 16.15 13.70 5.77
CA GLY A 186 15.56 14.63 4.82
C GLY A 186 14.05 14.47 4.75
N ALA A 187 13.35 15.61 4.74
CA ALA A 187 11.90 15.68 4.69
C ALA A 187 11.45 16.72 3.66
N PHE A 188 10.31 16.47 3.02
CA PHE A 188 9.61 17.51 2.29
C PHE A 188 8.99 18.45 3.31
N GLN A 189 9.34 19.73 3.23
CA GLN A 189 8.77 20.78 4.03
C GLN A 189 7.89 21.66 3.15
N LEU A 190 6.80 22.16 3.72
CA LEU A 190 5.94 23.13 3.07
C LEU A 190 6.56 24.53 3.21
N TRP A 191 6.46 25.33 2.15
CA TRP A 191 6.92 26.70 2.07
C TRP A 191 5.85 27.57 1.42
N SER A 192 5.96 28.86 1.70
CA SER A 192 5.15 29.93 1.15
C SER A 192 6.05 31.00 0.54
N GLN A 193 5.50 31.82 -0.34
CA GLN A 193 6.21 32.86 -1.06
C GLN A 193 5.37 34.14 -1.08
N LEU A 194 6.05 35.26 -0.83
CA LEU A 194 5.57 36.60 -1.14
C LEU A 194 6.30 37.08 -2.40
N LEU A 195 5.55 37.49 -3.42
CA LEU A 195 6.04 38.10 -4.64
C LEU A 195 5.61 39.57 -4.67
N ALA A 196 6.54 40.47 -4.93
CA ALA A 196 6.22 41.85 -5.25
C ALA A 196 6.29 42.03 -6.76
N LEU A 197 5.16 42.38 -7.37
CA LEU A 197 4.98 42.47 -8.81
C LEU A 197 4.65 43.92 -9.19
N ASP A 198 5.52 44.57 -9.96
CA ASP A 198 5.20 45.84 -10.62
C ASP A 198 4.11 45.58 -11.67
N VAL A 199 2.94 46.14 -11.41
CA VAL A 199 1.71 46.06 -12.20
C VAL A 199 1.31 47.42 -12.77
N SER A 200 2.21 48.42 -12.73
CA SER A 200 1.96 49.75 -13.29
C SER A 200 1.66 49.74 -14.78
N ASP A 201 2.21 48.76 -15.50
CA ASP A 201 1.81 48.38 -16.86
C ASP A 201 1.23 46.96 -16.83
N PRO A 202 -0.10 46.78 -16.82
CA PRO A 202 -0.75 45.48 -16.80
C PRO A 202 -0.32 44.55 -17.94
N ALA A 203 0.08 45.09 -19.10
CA ALA A 203 0.54 44.29 -20.23
C ALA A 203 1.98 43.77 -20.06
N ALA A 204 2.73 44.30 -19.08
CA ALA A 204 4.15 44.01 -18.87
C ALA A 204 4.51 43.85 -17.38
N ILE A 205 3.75 43.05 -16.65
CA ILE A 205 3.95 42.78 -15.21
C ILE A 205 5.35 42.19 -14.95
N ARG A 206 6.07 42.73 -13.96
CA ARG A 206 7.43 42.28 -13.60
C ARG A 206 7.58 42.00 -12.12
N GLN A 207 8.26 40.92 -11.78
CA GLN A 207 8.65 40.65 -10.40
C GLN A 207 9.79 41.58 -9.96
N VAL A 208 9.56 42.39 -8.93
CA VAL A 208 10.54 43.31 -8.33
C VAL A 208 11.06 42.81 -6.97
N GLY A 209 10.34 41.90 -6.31
CA GLY A 209 10.75 41.28 -5.04
C GLY A 209 10.24 39.85 -4.87
N ARG A 210 10.95 39.04 -4.10
CA ARG A 210 10.55 37.66 -3.75
C ARG A 210 11.10 37.27 -2.39
N PHE A 211 10.21 36.82 -1.50
CA PHE A 211 10.56 36.43 -0.13
C PHE A 211 9.96 35.06 0.16
N SER A 212 10.78 34.14 0.67
CA SER A 212 10.33 32.81 1.07
C SER A 212 10.01 32.80 2.56
N VAL A 213 8.85 32.24 2.90
CA VAL A 213 8.39 32.07 4.28
C VAL A 213 8.22 30.56 4.51
N PRO A 214 8.91 29.94 5.48
CA PRO A 214 8.75 28.50 5.70
C PRO A 214 7.40 28.18 6.35
N GLY A 215 6.76 27.09 5.92
CA GLY A 215 5.43 26.69 6.37
C GLY A 215 4.30 27.23 5.50
N GLU A 216 3.05 27.03 5.94
CA GLU A 216 1.84 27.55 5.30
C GLU A 216 1.43 28.88 5.90
N ILE A 217 1.12 29.89 5.08
CA ILE A 217 0.58 31.16 5.58
C ILE A 217 -0.74 30.91 6.31
N SER A 218 -0.79 31.36 7.56
CA SER A 218 -1.99 31.33 8.41
C SER A 218 -2.76 32.64 8.32
N ASP A 219 -2.07 33.77 8.40
CA ASP A 219 -2.67 35.11 8.25
C ASP A 219 -1.61 36.17 7.88
N SER A 220 -2.05 37.30 7.31
CA SER A 220 -1.18 38.42 6.92
C SER A 220 -1.85 39.77 7.10
N ARG A 221 -1.13 40.79 7.56
CA ARG A 221 -1.66 42.17 7.67
C ARG A 221 -0.60 43.20 7.36
N LEU A 222 -1.02 44.25 6.66
CA LEU A 222 -0.22 45.45 6.49
C LEU A 222 -0.54 46.42 7.64
N VAL A 223 0.48 46.91 8.35
CA VAL A 223 0.33 47.88 9.45
C VAL A 223 1.24 49.07 9.16
N GLY A 224 0.66 50.18 8.71
CA GLY A 224 1.41 51.29 8.13
C GLY A 224 2.16 50.83 6.87
N ASP A 225 3.49 50.88 6.90
CA ASP A 225 4.35 50.49 5.78
C ASP A 225 4.97 49.09 5.92
N ILE A 226 4.55 48.29 6.91
CA ILE A 226 5.12 46.97 7.17
C ILE A 226 4.08 45.88 6.95
N LEU A 227 4.37 44.93 6.05
CA LEU A 227 3.59 43.72 5.83
C LEU A 227 4.09 42.61 6.76
N TYR A 228 3.22 42.12 7.63
CA TYR A 228 3.46 41.00 8.52
C TYR A 228 2.79 39.74 7.98
N ILE A 229 3.55 38.65 7.86
CA ILE A 229 3.07 37.35 7.40
C ILE A 229 3.36 36.30 8.47
N VAL A 230 2.31 35.64 8.96
CA VAL A 230 2.40 34.56 9.95
C VAL A 230 2.20 33.22 9.25
N SER A 231 3.09 32.26 9.49
CA SER A 231 3.07 30.95 8.85
C SER A 231 3.33 29.81 9.83
N GLY A 232 2.73 28.64 9.61
CA GLY A 232 2.90 27.44 10.43
C GLY A 232 3.77 26.39 9.72
N GLN A 233 4.82 25.91 10.40
CA GLN A 233 5.74 24.88 9.91
C GLN A 233 5.40 23.50 10.50
N THR A 234 5.51 22.46 9.67
CA THR A 234 5.43 21.07 10.12
C THR A 234 6.77 20.37 10.07
N GLY A 235 7.05 19.60 11.12
CA GLY A 235 8.13 18.64 11.17
C GLY A 235 7.57 17.22 11.20
N SER A 236 7.07 16.71 10.08
CA SER A 236 6.78 15.28 9.99
C SER A 236 7.99 14.53 9.45
N CYS A 237 8.97 14.25 10.30
CA CYS A 237 9.84 13.09 10.07
C CYS A 237 10.12 12.35 11.38
N ALA A 238 9.85 11.05 11.38
CA ALA A 238 10.07 10.18 12.53
C ALA A 238 11.57 10.21 12.91
N GLY A 239 11.89 10.80 14.07
CA GLY A 239 13.24 10.92 14.61
C GLY A 239 13.95 12.25 14.35
N CYS A 240 13.31 13.20 13.67
CA CYS A 240 13.82 14.57 13.53
C CYS A 240 13.35 15.44 14.70
N MET A 241 14.24 16.20 15.32
CA MET A 241 13.86 17.34 16.17
C MET A 241 13.50 18.57 15.33
N LEU A 242 12.72 18.40 14.26
CA LEU A 242 12.09 19.55 13.60
C LEU A 242 10.76 19.76 14.34
N GLY A 243 10.78 20.59 15.37
CA GLY A 243 9.55 20.97 16.08
C GLY A 243 8.58 21.66 15.12
N SER A 244 7.28 21.57 15.40
CA SER A 244 6.34 22.46 14.74
C SER A 244 6.63 23.90 15.20
N GLY A 245 6.73 24.80 14.24
CA GLY A 245 7.12 26.18 14.47
C GLY A 245 6.10 27.13 13.89
N VAL A 246 6.14 28.38 14.31
CA VAL A 246 5.52 29.51 13.62
C VAL A 246 6.63 30.42 13.14
N SER A 247 6.59 30.84 11.89
CA SER A 247 7.47 31.89 11.37
C SER A 247 6.65 33.14 11.12
N VAL A 248 7.09 34.27 11.67
CA VAL A 248 6.56 35.59 11.37
C VAL A 248 7.59 36.36 10.59
N LEU A 249 7.23 36.80 9.39
CA LEU A 249 8.07 37.66 8.54
C LEU A 249 7.50 39.08 8.54
N SER A 250 8.34 40.07 8.79
CA SER A 250 8.03 41.49 8.53
C SER A 250 8.78 41.97 7.28
N VAL A 251 8.06 42.65 6.40
CA VAL A 251 8.58 43.21 5.14
C VAL A 251 8.23 44.69 5.08
N ASP A 252 9.23 45.54 4.95
CA ASP A 252 9.06 46.97 4.69
C ASP A 252 8.63 47.15 3.24
N VAL A 253 7.48 47.80 3.06
CA VAL A 253 6.87 48.11 1.78
C VAL A 253 6.62 49.61 1.62
N SER A 254 7.38 50.44 2.36
CA SER A 254 7.38 51.91 2.20
C SER A 254 7.82 52.35 0.80
N ASP A 255 8.72 51.60 0.16
CA ASP A 255 8.95 51.61 -1.27
C ASP A 255 8.42 50.29 -1.87
N PRO A 256 7.17 50.27 -2.37
CA PRO A 256 6.59 49.07 -2.96
C PRO A 256 7.40 48.53 -4.15
N SER A 257 8.17 49.38 -4.84
CA SER A 257 8.98 48.96 -5.99
C SER A 257 10.26 48.21 -5.59
N ALA A 258 10.65 48.31 -4.32
CA ALA A 258 11.82 47.66 -3.75
C ALA A 258 11.55 47.23 -2.29
N PRO A 259 10.61 46.29 -2.06
CA PRO A 259 10.31 45.86 -0.71
C PRO A 259 11.52 45.16 -0.10
N GLU A 260 11.69 45.28 1.21
CA GLU A 260 12.83 44.70 1.94
C GLU A 260 12.37 43.90 3.15
N ALA A 261 12.91 42.70 3.33
CA ALA A 261 12.65 41.91 4.54
C ALA A 261 13.36 42.55 5.73
N VAL A 262 12.60 42.97 6.75
CA VAL A 262 13.13 43.61 7.96
C VAL A 262 13.59 42.53 8.94
N GLN A 263 12.68 41.66 9.35
CA GLN A 263 12.96 40.63 10.34
C GLN A 263 12.12 39.37 10.09
N ARG A 264 12.71 38.22 10.41
CA ARG A 264 12.00 36.95 10.53
C ARG A 264 12.14 36.43 11.95
N LEU A 265 11.01 36.18 12.62
CA LEU A 265 10.95 35.66 13.97
C LEU A 265 10.37 34.24 13.94
N ASP A 266 11.16 33.26 14.37
CA ASP A 266 10.70 31.87 14.50
C ASP A 266 10.31 31.61 15.96
N VAL A 267 9.06 31.21 16.18
CA VAL A 267 8.48 30.84 17.47
C VAL A 267 8.33 29.32 17.51
N ALA A 268 8.97 28.68 18.49
CA ALA A 268 8.82 27.24 18.71
C ALA A 268 7.55 26.98 19.53
N PHE A 269 6.70 26.07 19.05
CA PHE A 269 5.61 25.49 19.83
C PHE A 269 5.98 24.02 20.10
N PRO A 270 6.60 23.70 21.26
CA PRO A 270 7.22 22.40 21.51
C PRO A 270 6.29 21.18 21.32
N ASP A 271 4.98 21.40 21.46
CA ASP A 271 3.98 20.35 21.62
C ASP A 271 2.95 20.29 20.46
N ALA A 272 3.09 21.13 19.42
CA ALA A 272 2.11 21.14 18.34
C ALA A 272 2.39 20.02 17.31
N THR A 273 1.35 19.24 16.97
CA THR A 273 1.48 17.99 16.20
C THR A 273 0.78 18.00 14.83
N SER A 274 0.15 19.10 14.43
CA SER A 274 -0.74 19.14 13.26
C SER A 274 -0.29 20.08 12.13
N LEU A 275 -0.75 19.75 10.92
CA LEU A 275 -0.62 20.48 9.65
C LEU A 275 -1.54 21.72 9.54
N ALA A 276 -2.36 22.01 10.56
CA ALA A 276 -3.36 23.07 10.47
C ALA A 276 -2.77 24.50 10.57
N ARG A 277 -3.41 25.44 9.87
CA ARG A 277 -3.16 26.89 10.02
C ARG A 277 -3.37 27.32 11.48
N ARG A 278 -2.58 28.30 11.92
CA ARG A 278 -2.71 28.87 13.26
C ARG A 278 -3.86 29.86 13.31
N ALA A 279 -4.57 29.91 14.43
CA ALA A 279 -5.45 31.04 14.72
C ALA A 279 -4.58 32.27 15.01
N VAL A 280 -4.79 33.36 14.27
CA VAL A 280 -4.01 34.60 14.41
C VAL A 280 -4.96 35.77 14.57
N HIS A 281 -4.67 36.64 15.54
CA HIS A 281 -5.33 37.95 15.68
C HIS A 281 -4.29 39.05 15.60
N PHE A 282 -4.58 40.11 14.85
CA PHE A 282 -3.72 41.27 14.69
C PHE A 282 -4.36 42.50 15.35
N SER A 283 -3.53 43.26 16.06
CA SER A 283 -3.82 44.64 16.41
C SER A 283 -2.78 45.57 15.82
N ALA A 284 -2.94 46.89 16.00
CA ALA A 284 -2.00 47.87 15.46
C ALA A 284 -0.61 47.78 16.14
N SER A 285 -0.48 47.06 17.26
CA SER A 285 0.77 46.97 18.01
C SER A 285 1.17 45.54 18.39
N ARG A 286 0.32 44.53 18.16
CA ARG A 286 0.57 43.15 18.56
C ARG A 286 0.04 42.14 17.55
N ILE A 287 0.66 40.96 17.55
CA ILE A 287 0.16 39.76 16.90
C ILE A 287 -0.04 38.70 18.00
N PHE A 288 -1.23 38.12 18.05
CA PHE A 288 -1.55 36.99 18.93
C PHE A 288 -1.63 35.73 18.08
N VAL A 289 -0.77 34.75 18.37
CA VAL A 289 -0.70 33.49 17.62
C VAL A 289 -1.10 32.33 18.55
N GLY A 290 -2.23 31.71 18.24
CA GLY A 290 -2.70 30.50 18.92
C GLY A 290 -1.92 29.26 18.51
N GLY A 291 -1.39 28.55 19.50
CA GLY A 291 -0.79 27.22 19.39
C GLY A 291 -1.84 26.11 19.55
N LEU A 292 -1.59 24.99 18.87
CA LEU A 292 -2.37 23.75 19.02
C LEU A 292 -2.01 23.06 20.35
N PRO A 293 -2.92 22.26 20.94
CA PRO A 293 -2.91 21.96 22.37
C PRO A 293 -1.69 21.18 22.88
N LEU A 294 -1.28 21.51 24.11
CA LEU A 294 -0.28 20.78 24.94
C LEU A 294 -0.78 19.42 25.39
N ASP A 295 -2.05 19.42 25.78
CA ASP A 295 -2.93 18.33 26.15
C ASP A 295 -4.32 18.84 25.75
N ALA A 296 -5.18 17.96 25.27
CA ALA A 296 -6.52 18.19 24.70
C ALA A 296 -7.43 19.33 25.27
N ASP A 297 -7.13 19.85 26.46
CA ASP A 297 -7.92 20.83 27.21
C ASP A 297 -7.34 22.26 27.29
N ARG A 298 -6.15 22.53 26.73
CA ARG A 298 -5.52 23.88 26.82
C ARG A 298 -4.76 24.29 25.56
N SER A 299 -4.79 25.59 25.27
CA SER A 299 -3.99 26.23 24.20
C SER A 299 -3.02 27.25 24.77
N ARG A 300 -2.00 27.60 23.98
CA ARG A 300 -1.10 28.72 24.27
C ARG A 300 -1.25 29.81 23.23
N ILE A 301 -1.24 31.07 23.64
CA ILE A 301 -1.22 32.23 22.76
C ILE A 301 0.15 32.88 22.91
N GLN A 302 0.94 32.87 21.85
CA GLN A 302 2.17 33.65 21.79
C GLN A 302 1.81 35.10 21.42
N VAL A 303 2.20 36.04 22.28
CA VAL A 303 2.13 37.48 21.98
C VAL A 303 3.42 37.91 21.28
N ILE A 304 3.30 38.68 20.21
CA ILE A 304 4.43 39.28 19.48
C ILE A 304 4.18 40.77 19.41
N ASP A 305 5.11 41.58 19.91
CA ASP A 305 5.05 43.03 19.82
C ASP A 305 5.49 43.49 18.43
N ILE A 306 4.66 44.30 17.80
CA ILE A 306 4.90 44.94 16.49
C ILE A 306 4.72 46.46 16.58
N SER A 307 4.96 47.04 17.75
CA SER A 307 4.77 48.48 17.98
C SER A 307 5.83 49.36 17.29
N ASP A 308 6.99 48.79 16.91
CA ASP A 308 8.02 49.50 16.15
C ASP A 308 7.53 49.76 14.71
N PRO A 309 7.38 51.03 14.29
CA PRO A 309 6.96 51.36 12.93
C PRO A 309 7.96 50.93 11.85
N LEU A 310 9.22 50.63 12.21
CA LEU A 310 10.23 50.14 11.27
C LEU A 310 10.15 48.63 11.01
N GLY A 311 9.21 47.92 11.64
CA GLY A 311 8.97 46.50 11.39
C GLY A 311 9.79 45.53 12.24
N THR A 312 10.52 46.03 13.25
CA THR A 312 11.16 45.17 14.25
C THR A 312 10.09 44.52 15.13
N MET A 313 10.24 43.22 15.37
CA MET A 313 9.34 42.40 16.18
C MET A 313 10.06 41.88 17.41
N THR A 314 9.40 41.91 18.57
CA THR A 314 9.91 41.29 19.81
C THR A 314 8.94 40.27 20.36
N LEU A 315 9.48 39.13 20.82
CA LEU A 315 8.69 38.08 21.43
C LEU A 315 8.17 38.55 22.80
N GLY A 316 6.86 38.51 22.99
CA GLY A 316 6.18 38.85 24.23
C GLY A 316 5.85 37.64 25.10
N ASP A 317 4.83 37.79 25.94
CA ASP A 317 4.32 36.78 26.85
C ASP A 317 3.73 35.56 26.12
N LEU A 318 3.69 34.41 26.81
CA LEU A 318 3.12 33.16 26.32
C LEU A 318 1.97 32.75 27.25
N VAL A 319 0.75 33.13 26.86
CA VAL A 319 -0.44 33.00 27.71
C VAL A 319 -1.08 31.64 27.52
N GLU A 320 -1.39 30.93 28.61
CA GLU A 320 -2.19 29.70 28.57
C GLU A 320 -3.68 30.03 28.71
N VAL A 321 -4.49 29.42 27.83
CA VAL A 321 -5.96 29.52 27.85
C VAL A 321 -6.60 28.15 27.90
N GLU A 322 -7.78 28.05 28.48
CA GLU A 322 -8.56 26.82 28.51
C GLU A 322 -9.25 26.58 27.17
N GLY A 323 -9.17 25.35 26.65
CA GLY A 323 -9.74 24.97 25.36
C GLY A 323 -8.88 25.32 24.14
N GLN A 324 -9.38 24.90 22.97
CA GLN A 324 -8.81 25.07 21.64
C GLN A 324 -9.21 26.40 21.02
N ILE A 325 -8.25 27.03 20.35
CA ILE A 325 -8.44 28.21 19.51
C ILE A 325 -8.27 27.78 18.05
N ASN A 326 -9.38 27.72 17.32
CA ASN A 326 -9.46 27.16 15.97
C ASN A 326 -9.44 28.22 14.86
N ASN A 327 -9.94 29.42 15.13
CA ASN A 327 -10.00 30.51 14.15
C ASN A 327 -9.74 31.89 14.79
N ARG A 328 -9.59 32.92 13.94
CA ARG A 328 -9.27 34.29 14.38
C ARG A 328 -10.34 34.93 15.27
N TRP A 329 -11.61 34.53 15.13
CA TRP A 329 -12.75 35.18 15.80
C TRP A 329 -12.89 34.79 17.27
N GLN A 330 -12.16 33.76 17.69
CA GLN A 330 -12.05 33.35 19.09
C GLN A 330 -11.12 34.27 19.90
N MET A 331 -10.47 35.25 19.28
CA MET A 331 -9.57 36.20 19.94
C MET A 331 -9.87 37.63 19.50
N ASP A 332 -9.81 38.55 20.44
CA ASP A 332 -9.87 39.99 20.16
C ASP A 332 -9.09 40.83 21.19
N GLU A 333 -8.58 41.99 20.78
CA GLU A 333 -7.97 42.99 21.66
C GLU A 333 -8.81 44.27 21.69
N ALA A 334 -9.46 44.56 22.82
CA ALA A 334 -10.25 45.78 23.02
C ALA A 334 -9.86 46.49 24.33
N ASP A 335 -9.68 47.80 24.28
CA ASP A 335 -9.37 48.66 25.44
C ASP A 335 -8.22 48.15 26.33
N GLY A 336 -7.18 47.57 25.72
CA GLY A 336 -6.01 47.01 26.44
C GLY A 336 -6.28 45.66 27.11
N VAL A 337 -7.33 44.95 26.68
CA VAL A 337 -7.70 43.62 27.17
C VAL A 337 -7.70 42.63 26.01
N LEU A 338 -6.99 41.52 26.18
CA LEU A 338 -7.10 40.34 25.31
C LEU A 338 -8.30 39.51 25.78
N ARG A 339 -9.24 39.25 24.87
CA ARG A 339 -10.45 38.47 25.09
C ARG A 339 -10.36 37.19 24.26
N VAL A 340 -10.59 36.05 24.88
CA VAL A 340 -10.40 34.74 24.25
C VAL A 340 -11.58 33.82 24.55
N VAL A 341 -12.07 33.10 23.55
CA VAL A 341 -13.02 32.00 23.74
C VAL A 341 -12.36 30.69 23.33
N GLY A 342 -12.25 29.73 24.24
CA GLY A 342 -11.70 28.40 23.96
C GLY A 342 -12.74 27.29 24.11
N GLN A 343 -12.55 26.19 23.37
CA GLN A 343 -13.40 24.99 23.40
C GLN A 343 -12.58 23.74 23.78
N SER A 344 -12.95 23.01 24.84
CA SER A 344 -12.29 21.72 25.13
C SER A 344 -12.52 20.70 24.00
N ILE A 345 -11.55 19.83 23.74
CA ILE A 345 -11.73 18.71 22.80
C ILE A 345 -12.76 17.70 23.30
N ASP A 346 -12.94 17.59 24.63
CA ASP A 346 -13.94 16.72 25.22
C ASP A 346 -15.26 17.50 25.21
N TRP A 347 -16.17 17.03 24.37
CA TRP A 347 -17.46 17.68 24.09
C TRP A 347 -18.33 17.76 25.35
N GLN A 348 -17.91 17.14 26.46
CA GLN A 348 -18.52 17.23 27.78
C GLN A 348 -18.29 18.58 28.49
N PHE A 349 -17.35 19.42 28.04
CA PHE A 349 -17.05 20.70 28.70
C PHE A 349 -17.51 21.92 27.90
N ALA A 350 -18.05 22.90 28.63
CA ALA A 350 -18.52 24.16 28.08
C ALA A 350 -17.40 25.02 27.49
N PRO A 351 -17.69 25.83 26.44
CA PRO A 351 -16.80 26.89 26.01
C PRO A 351 -16.46 27.83 27.17
N VAL A 352 -15.24 28.36 27.13
CA VAL A 352 -14.69 29.21 28.18
C VAL A 352 -14.31 30.56 27.62
N VAL A 353 -14.89 31.63 28.17
CA VAL A 353 -14.51 33.01 27.87
C VAL A 353 -13.50 33.47 28.91
N SER A 354 -12.32 33.90 28.46
CA SER A 354 -11.22 34.36 29.32
C SER A 354 -10.76 35.76 28.91
N THR A 355 -10.46 36.61 29.89
CA THR A 355 -9.97 37.97 29.69
C THR A 355 -8.62 38.19 30.36
N PHE A 356 -7.75 38.97 29.70
CA PHE A 356 -6.40 39.28 30.18
C PHE A 356 -6.11 40.77 30.04
N GLU A 357 -5.72 41.42 31.14
CA GLU A 357 -5.21 42.79 31.15
C GLU A 357 -3.84 42.81 30.47
N ILE A 358 -3.68 43.63 29.43
CA ILE A 358 -2.41 43.82 28.71
C ILE A 358 -1.69 45.04 29.31
N ARG A 359 -0.73 44.80 30.21
CA ARG A 359 0.10 45.88 30.79
C ARG A 359 1.26 46.24 29.88
N SER A 360 1.83 45.22 29.27
CA SER A 360 2.83 45.29 28.21
C SER A 360 2.74 44.01 27.39
N SER A 361 3.46 43.95 26.26
CA SER A 361 3.49 42.72 25.45
C SER A 361 4.18 41.55 26.17
N GLU A 362 4.94 41.79 27.25
CA GLU A 362 5.60 40.77 28.10
C GLU A 362 4.86 40.47 29.41
N ASP A 363 3.75 41.15 29.71
CA ASP A 363 3.01 41.02 30.98
C ASP A 363 1.50 41.07 30.72
N LEU A 364 0.92 39.89 30.47
CA LEU A 364 -0.53 39.70 30.36
C LEU A 364 -1.06 39.04 31.64
N ARG A 365 -1.98 39.72 32.32
CA ARG A 365 -2.55 39.23 33.57
C ARG A 365 -3.99 38.80 33.39
N SER A 366 -4.29 37.53 33.69
CA SER A 366 -5.67 37.03 33.73
C SER A 366 -6.54 37.86 34.68
N LEU A 367 -7.69 38.31 34.17
CA LEU A 367 -8.69 39.11 34.88
C LEU A 367 -9.84 38.22 35.37
N ASP A 368 -10.54 37.56 34.46
CA ASP A 368 -11.65 36.67 34.76
C ASP A 368 -11.75 35.51 33.74
N VAL A 369 -12.44 34.45 34.14
CA VAL A 369 -12.69 33.24 33.34
C VAL A 369 -14.13 32.77 33.57
N LEU A 370 -14.97 32.95 32.57
CA LEU A 370 -16.37 32.50 32.56
C LEU A 370 -16.51 31.20 31.76
N ARG A 371 -16.90 30.12 32.42
CA ARG A 371 -17.39 28.92 31.75
C ARG A 371 -18.88 29.09 31.49
N LEU A 372 -19.33 28.91 30.26
CA LEU A 372 -20.74 29.04 29.94
C LEU A 372 -21.57 28.03 30.76
N ASP A 373 -22.65 28.51 31.36
CA ASP A 373 -23.69 27.67 31.96
C ASP A 373 -24.55 27.12 30.82
N MET A 374 -24.28 25.87 30.46
CA MET A 374 -25.00 25.15 29.43
C MET A 374 -25.89 24.11 30.10
N GLN A 375 -27.13 23.95 29.61
CA GLN A 375 -27.99 22.88 30.12
C GLN A 375 -27.41 21.50 29.83
N GLN A 376 -26.68 21.36 28.71
CA GLN A 376 -26.14 20.11 28.19
C GLN A 376 -24.80 20.35 27.47
N PRO A 377 -23.93 19.33 27.31
CA PRO A 377 -22.64 19.52 26.66
C PRO A 377 -22.71 19.71 25.14
N GLU A 378 -22.01 20.72 24.61
CA GLU A 378 -22.10 21.19 23.23
C GLU A 378 -20.74 21.70 22.71
N GLN A 379 -20.58 21.82 21.38
CA GLN A 379 -19.34 22.29 20.74
C GLN A 379 -19.42 23.74 20.25
N LEU A 380 -18.43 24.57 20.56
CA LEU A 380 -18.30 25.89 19.94
C LEU A 380 -18.18 25.82 18.41
N ARG A 381 -19.03 26.58 17.70
CA ARG A 381 -19.05 26.70 16.24
C ARG A 381 -18.47 27.99 15.74
N THR A 382 -18.91 29.10 16.32
CA THR A 382 -18.47 30.43 15.89
C THR A 382 -18.61 31.42 17.04
N VAL A 383 -17.78 32.45 16.99
CA VAL A 383 -17.69 33.51 18.01
C VAL A 383 -17.64 34.84 17.29
N ARG A 384 -18.28 35.85 17.86
CA ARG A 384 -18.13 37.22 17.40
C ARG A 384 -18.13 38.18 18.59
N PHE A 385 -17.03 38.91 18.74
CA PHE A 385 -16.97 40.06 19.63
C PHE A 385 -17.51 41.31 18.92
N ASP A 386 -18.33 42.09 19.61
CA ASP A 386 -18.89 43.36 19.14
C ASP A 386 -18.95 44.34 20.32
N GLY A 387 -17.97 45.24 20.40
CA GLY A 387 -17.83 46.19 21.51
C GLY A 387 -17.92 45.49 22.87
N PRO A 388 -18.91 45.82 23.72
CA PRO A 388 -19.09 45.23 25.06
C PRO A 388 -19.67 43.82 25.08
N THR A 389 -19.94 43.19 23.93
CA THR A 389 -20.69 41.93 23.86
C THR A 389 -19.92 40.87 23.08
N ALA A 390 -20.03 39.62 23.51
CA ALA A 390 -19.59 38.45 22.77
C ALA A 390 -20.78 37.55 22.46
N TYR A 391 -20.93 37.20 21.17
CA TYR A 391 -21.93 36.26 20.66
C TYR A 391 -21.25 34.92 20.38
N LEU A 392 -21.76 33.84 20.97
CA LEU A 392 -21.19 32.50 20.84
C LEU A 392 -22.28 31.55 20.34
N ILE A 393 -21.97 30.74 19.34
CA ILE A 393 -22.86 29.69 18.86
C ILE A 393 -22.21 28.36 19.19
N THR A 394 -22.98 27.47 19.80
CA THR A 394 -22.59 26.09 20.07
C THR A 394 -23.50 25.12 19.32
N LEU A 395 -22.97 23.93 19.03
CA LEU A 395 -23.65 22.86 18.32
C LEU A 395 -23.91 21.68 19.25
N LEU A 396 -25.17 21.27 19.31
CA LEU A 396 -25.57 20.02 19.92
C LEU A 396 -25.68 18.93 18.82
N PRO A 397 -24.84 17.88 18.85
CA PRO A 397 -24.97 16.79 17.88
C PRO A 397 -26.32 16.07 18.03
N PRO A 398 -26.94 15.61 16.92
CA PRO A 398 -28.27 15.03 16.93
C PRO A 398 -28.32 13.76 17.79
N ARG A 399 -29.39 13.58 18.56
CA ARG A 399 -29.58 12.42 19.43
C ARG A 399 -30.58 11.43 18.85
N PRO A 400 -30.52 10.15 19.24
CA PRO A 400 -31.51 9.17 18.83
C PRO A 400 -32.96 9.54 19.22
N GLU A 401 -33.14 10.34 20.28
CA GLU A 401 -34.44 10.76 20.81
C GLU A 401 -34.91 12.13 20.30
N GLU A 402 -33.98 12.97 19.83
CA GLU A 402 -34.21 14.32 19.29
C GLU A 402 -33.41 14.45 17.98
N PRO A 403 -34.03 14.15 16.83
CA PRO A 403 -33.34 14.08 15.54
C PRO A 403 -33.00 15.45 14.94
N GLU A 404 -33.49 16.54 15.54
CA GLU A 404 -33.23 17.90 15.10
C GLU A 404 -31.96 18.45 15.76
N ILE A 405 -31.09 19.06 14.95
CA ILE A 405 -29.94 19.82 15.46
C ILE A 405 -30.50 21.17 15.96
N CYS A 406 -30.16 21.52 17.20
CA CYS A 406 -30.52 22.80 17.78
C CYS A 406 -29.26 23.44 18.35
N ASP A 407 -28.99 24.68 17.96
CA ASP A 407 -27.81 25.42 18.35
C ASP A 407 -28.22 26.64 19.18
N PRO A 408 -27.73 26.78 20.43
CA PRO A 408 -27.98 27.99 21.19
C PRO A 408 -27.01 29.13 20.79
N LEU A 409 -27.58 30.29 20.51
CA LEU A 409 -26.88 31.58 20.57
C LEU A 409 -26.76 31.99 22.02
N PHE A 410 -25.55 32.04 22.55
CA PHE A 410 -25.25 32.61 23.85
C PHE A 410 -24.75 34.05 23.71
N ILE A 411 -25.19 34.92 24.62
CA ILE A 411 -24.73 36.30 24.70
C ILE A 411 -23.97 36.49 26.02
N VAL A 412 -22.75 37.00 25.93
CA VAL A 412 -21.89 37.28 27.08
C VAL A 412 -21.56 38.77 27.11
N ASP A 413 -21.82 39.40 28.24
CA ASP A 413 -21.36 40.75 28.55
C ASP A 413 -19.87 40.71 28.92
N VAL A 414 -19.08 41.41 28.11
CA VAL A 414 -17.63 41.55 28.25
C VAL A 414 -17.25 43.03 28.51
N SER A 415 -18.21 43.89 28.85
CA SER A 415 -17.97 45.31 29.15
C SER A 415 -17.13 45.55 30.40
N ASP A 416 -17.31 44.71 31.43
CA ASP A 416 -16.43 44.63 32.59
C ASP A 416 -15.55 43.38 32.47
N PRO A 417 -14.32 43.50 31.94
CA PRO A 417 -13.46 42.35 31.69
C PRO A 417 -13.00 41.65 32.97
N ALA A 418 -13.21 42.22 34.16
CA ALA A 418 -12.92 41.58 35.44
C ALA A 418 -14.13 40.87 36.07
N ASN A 419 -15.30 40.95 35.43
CA ASN A 419 -16.55 40.35 35.91
C ASN A 419 -17.45 40.01 34.71
N LEU A 420 -17.13 38.91 34.05
CA LEU A 420 -17.83 38.41 32.87
C LEU A 420 -19.22 37.87 33.25
N VAL A 421 -20.25 38.22 32.46
CA VAL A 421 -21.63 37.81 32.74
C VAL A 421 -22.26 37.18 31.51
N GLN A 422 -22.65 35.90 31.61
CA GLN A 422 -23.57 35.29 30.63
C GLN A 422 -24.96 35.92 30.82
N GLN A 423 -25.50 36.48 29.73
CA GLN A 423 -26.81 37.12 29.69
C GLN A 423 -27.88 36.10 29.26
N GLY A 424 -28.53 36.31 28.10
CA GLY A 424 -29.52 35.41 27.55
C GLY A 424 -28.94 34.35 26.61
N TYR A 425 -29.80 33.41 26.22
CA TYR A 425 -29.55 32.49 25.11
C TYR A 425 -30.81 32.29 24.27
N TYR A 426 -30.64 31.87 23.01
CA TYR A 426 -31.73 31.51 22.10
C TYR A 426 -31.40 30.22 21.35
N GLU A 427 -32.22 29.19 21.50
CA GLU A 427 -32.11 27.93 20.75
C GLU A 427 -32.71 28.10 19.35
N MET A 428 -31.93 27.79 18.33
CA MET A 428 -32.36 27.87 16.93
C MET A 428 -32.19 26.51 16.23
N PRO A 429 -33.00 26.19 15.21
CA PRO A 429 -32.79 25.00 14.39
C PRO A 429 -31.53 25.16 13.53
N GLY A 430 -30.84 24.07 13.22
CA GLY A 430 -29.62 24.09 12.42
C GLY A 430 -28.47 24.76 13.17
N TRP A 431 -27.48 25.25 12.44
CA TRP A 431 -26.29 25.84 13.04
C TRP A 431 -25.78 27.06 12.29
N VAL A 432 -25.20 28.02 13.03
CA VAL A 432 -24.66 29.26 12.45
C VAL A 432 -23.16 29.13 12.20
N TYR A 433 -22.75 29.47 10.97
CA TYR A 433 -21.34 29.46 10.53
C TYR A 433 -20.66 30.80 10.81
N PHE A 434 -21.38 31.91 10.57
CA PHE A 434 -20.85 33.26 10.63
C PHE A 434 -21.89 34.23 11.21
N ILE A 435 -21.42 35.19 12.02
CA ILE A 435 -22.25 36.22 12.68
C ILE A 435 -21.74 37.59 12.28
N GLU A 436 -22.66 38.43 11.81
CA GLU A 436 -22.42 39.80 11.39
C GLU A 436 -23.29 40.77 12.21
N PRO A 437 -22.73 41.42 13.25
CA PRO A 437 -23.47 42.33 14.12
C PRO A 437 -23.87 43.64 13.44
N ARG A 438 -25.03 44.17 13.80
CA ARG A 438 -25.63 45.41 13.28
C ARG A 438 -26.32 46.20 14.39
N GLY A 439 -25.56 46.53 15.43
CA GLY A 439 -26.09 47.23 16.61
C GLY A 439 -27.02 46.32 17.41
N ASP A 440 -28.32 46.55 17.35
CA ASP A 440 -29.33 45.74 18.05
C ASP A 440 -29.85 44.55 17.21
N ARG A 441 -29.19 44.25 16.09
CA ARG A 441 -29.50 43.13 15.20
C ARG A 441 -28.26 42.27 14.93
N LEU A 442 -28.47 40.99 14.67
CA LEU A 442 -27.47 40.10 14.08
C LEU A 442 -27.96 39.59 12.74
N ILE A 443 -27.11 39.60 11.73
CA ILE A 443 -27.31 38.87 10.48
C ILE A 443 -26.36 37.67 10.50
N THR A 444 -26.84 36.48 10.20
CA THR A 444 -26.01 35.27 10.27
C THR A 444 -26.12 34.45 8.99
N LEU A 445 -25.02 33.77 8.65
CA LEU A 445 -24.99 32.72 7.63
C LEU A 445 -24.77 31.38 8.32
N GLY A 446 -25.61 30.40 8.02
CA GLY A 446 -25.59 29.09 8.65
C GLY A 446 -26.10 28.00 7.73
N PHE A 447 -26.44 26.88 8.35
CA PHE A 447 -27.01 25.71 7.71
C PHE A 447 -28.30 25.31 8.41
N ASP A 448 -29.20 24.70 7.66
CA ASP A 448 -30.43 24.12 8.19
C ASP A 448 -30.17 22.71 8.77
N ASN A 449 -31.22 22.09 9.32
CA ASN A 449 -31.20 20.77 9.94
C ASN A 449 -31.08 19.58 8.98
N ASP A 450 -31.04 19.82 7.68
CA ASP A 450 -30.98 18.77 6.69
C ASP A 450 -29.54 18.29 6.43
N ILE A 451 -29.36 16.97 6.39
CA ILE A 451 -28.13 16.30 5.95
C ILE A 451 -27.74 16.76 4.51
N GLY A 452 -28.68 17.39 3.81
CA GLY A 452 -28.54 17.99 2.49
C GLY A 452 -27.73 19.29 2.43
N GLY A 453 -27.34 19.92 3.54
CA GLY A 453 -26.43 21.07 3.52
C GLY A 453 -27.06 22.38 3.02
N THR A 454 -28.37 22.57 3.23
CA THR A 454 -29.08 23.80 2.85
C THR A 454 -28.56 24.98 3.67
N LEU A 455 -28.20 26.08 3.00
CA LEU A 455 -27.72 27.29 3.66
C LEU A 455 -28.88 28.11 4.21
N THR A 456 -28.63 28.87 5.26
CA THR A 456 -29.59 29.78 5.87
C THR A 456 -29.00 31.17 6.04
N VAL A 457 -29.76 32.20 5.69
CA VAL A 457 -29.53 33.56 6.21
C VAL A 457 -30.60 33.85 7.26
N SER A 458 -30.18 34.14 8.48
CA SER A 458 -31.08 34.50 9.58
C SER A 458 -30.81 35.90 10.09
N GLN A 459 -31.83 36.52 10.66
CA GLN A 459 -31.74 37.79 11.36
C GLN A 459 -32.28 37.65 12.78
N PHE A 460 -31.50 38.11 13.77
CA PHE A 460 -31.86 38.07 15.18
C PHE A 460 -32.00 39.49 15.73
N ASP A 461 -32.94 39.65 16.66
CA ASP A 461 -33.06 40.83 17.53
C ASP A 461 -32.34 40.55 18.85
N VAL A 462 -31.34 41.39 19.12
CA VAL A 462 -30.50 41.36 20.32
C VAL A 462 -30.56 42.68 21.09
N ALA A 463 -31.59 43.50 20.86
CA ALA A 463 -31.80 44.76 21.58
C ALA A 463 -31.94 44.56 23.10
N ASP A 464 -32.52 43.42 23.50
CA ASP A 464 -32.49 42.92 24.87
C ASP A 464 -31.61 41.66 24.93
N PRO A 465 -30.34 41.79 25.34
CA PRO A 465 -29.41 40.66 25.41
C PRO A 465 -29.83 39.52 26.34
N TRP A 466 -30.77 39.76 27.27
CA TRP A 466 -31.33 38.73 28.15
C TRP A 466 -32.40 37.88 27.48
N ASN A 467 -32.99 38.38 26.38
CA ASN A 467 -34.07 37.72 25.66
C ASN A 467 -33.90 37.89 24.15
N PRO A 468 -32.81 37.34 23.56
CA PRO A 468 -32.62 37.34 22.12
C PRO A 468 -33.71 36.55 21.41
N ARG A 469 -34.04 36.95 20.17
CA ARG A 469 -35.06 36.27 19.35
C ARG A 469 -34.69 36.25 17.88
N GLU A 470 -34.98 35.13 17.21
CA GLU A 470 -34.92 35.06 15.75
C GLU A 470 -36.14 35.77 15.14
N LEU A 471 -35.90 36.71 14.22
CA LEU A 471 -36.94 37.44 13.50
C LEU A 471 -37.33 36.71 12.22
N VAL A 472 -36.33 36.26 11.47
CA VAL A 472 -36.51 35.60 10.18
C VAL A 472 -35.35 34.65 9.90
N ARG A 473 -35.67 33.53 9.25
CA ARG A 473 -34.73 32.54 8.70
C ARG A 473 -35.12 32.26 7.26
N VAL A 474 -34.16 32.35 6.35
CA VAL A 474 -34.38 32.08 4.93
C VAL A 474 -33.45 30.96 4.48
N PRO A 475 -33.97 29.74 4.21
CA PRO A 475 -33.19 28.66 3.61
C PRO A 475 -32.98 28.89 2.10
N PHE A 476 -31.81 28.52 1.58
CA PHE A 476 -31.43 28.65 0.16
C PHE A 476 -30.31 27.64 -0.24
N GLY A 477 -30.06 27.50 -1.55
CA GLY A 477 -28.89 26.80 -2.07
C GLY A 477 -28.91 25.26 -2.14
N GLY A 478 -29.65 24.55 -1.29
CA GLY A 478 -29.71 23.07 -1.29
C GLY A 478 -28.37 22.41 -0.94
N ALA A 479 -27.92 21.39 -1.67
CA ALA A 479 -26.60 20.77 -1.45
C ALA A 479 -25.47 21.71 -1.84
N THR A 480 -24.90 22.40 -0.85
CA THR A 480 -23.94 23.48 -1.10
C THR A 480 -22.57 23.27 -0.46
N VAL A 481 -21.60 24.04 -0.98
CA VAL A 481 -20.27 24.22 -0.40
C VAL A 481 -20.06 25.73 -0.24
N LEU A 482 -19.65 26.16 0.96
CA LEU A 482 -19.24 27.54 1.20
C LEU A 482 -17.90 27.81 0.52
N SER A 483 -17.75 29.00 -0.04
CA SER A 483 -16.57 29.36 -0.84
C SER A 483 -15.34 29.75 -0.02
N GLU A 484 -15.47 29.82 1.31
CA GLU A 484 -14.47 30.30 2.25
C GLU A 484 -14.57 29.60 3.62
N ASP A 485 -13.45 29.58 4.35
CA ASP A 485 -13.42 29.13 5.75
C ASP A 485 -13.99 30.20 6.71
N GLN A 486 -14.22 29.80 7.97
CA GLN A 486 -14.77 30.70 8.98
C GLN A 486 -13.92 31.97 9.20
N SER A 487 -12.61 31.92 9.03
CA SER A 487 -11.74 33.08 9.24
C SER A 487 -11.84 34.12 8.11
N ARG A 488 -12.36 33.73 6.93
CA ARG A 488 -12.41 34.58 5.73
C ARG A 488 -13.80 34.69 5.08
N ILE A 489 -14.81 34.01 5.62
CA ILE A 489 -16.18 34.06 5.11
C ILE A 489 -16.79 35.48 5.17
N HIS A 490 -16.34 36.33 6.12
CA HIS A 490 -16.72 37.75 6.21
C HIS A 490 -16.35 38.55 4.97
N LYS A 491 -15.40 38.01 4.19
CA LYS A 491 -14.94 38.61 2.98
C LYS A 491 -15.82 38.21 1.77
N ALA A 492 -16.33 36.97 1.76
CA ALA A 492 -17.26 36.48 0.73
C ALA A 492 -18.68 36.99 0.92
N MET A 493 -19.24 36.83 2.12
CA MET A 493 -20.56 37.34 2.45
C MET A 493 -20.50 38.84 2.69
N GLN A 494 -21.24 39.61 1.91
CA GLN A 494 -21.26 41.07 2.01
C GLN A 494 -22.64 41.53 2.45
N VAL A 495 -22.71 42.39 3.47
CA VAL A 495 -23.93 43.07 3.89
C VAL A 495 -23.75 44.57 3.60
N LEU A 496 -24.42 45.04 2.55
CA LEU A 496 -24.28 46.38 1.99
C LEU A 496 -25.41 47.28 2.52
N ASP A 497 -25.16 47.94 3.64
CA ASP A 497 -26.18 48.76 4.35
C ASP A 497 -26.67 49.95 3.51
N ASP A 498 -25.81 50.54 2.69
CA ASP A 498 -26.12 51.65 1.79
C ASP A 498 -27.06 51.25 0.64
N ARG A 499 -27.03 49.97 0.26
CA ARG A 499 -27.87 49.40 -0.81
C ARG A 499 -29.02 48.53 -0.29
N GLY A 500 -29.04 48.18 0.99
CA GLY A 500 -30.01 47.25 1.57
C GLY A 500 -29.92 45.83 1.00
N LEU A 501 -28.71 45.41 0.60
CA LEU A 501 -28.47 44.10 -0.03
C LEU A 501 -27.53 43.22 0.78
N ILE A 502 -27.76 41.90 0.74
CA ILE A 502 -26.82 40.89 1.19
C ILE A 502 -26.40 40.06 -0.02
N LEU A 503 -25.11 39.90 -0.23
CA LEU A 503 -24.51 39.07 -1.27
C LEU A 503 -23.93 37.82 -0.60
N VAL A 504 -24.34 36.63 -1.06
CA VAL A 504 -23.80 35.37 -0.55
C VAL A 504 -23.28 34.51 -1.71
N PRO A 505 -21.96 34.51 -1.96
CA PRO A 505 -21.31 33.58 -2.89
C PRO A 505 -21.23 32.16 -2.28
N TYR A 506 -21.61 31.15 -3.06
CA TYR A 506 -21.51 29.73 -2.70
C TYR A 506 -21.36 28.84 -3.93
N GLY A 507 -21.04 27.56 -3.72
CA GLY A 507 -21.08 26.51 -4.74
C GLY A 507 -22.30 25.62 -4.56
N ALA A 508 -23.17 25.54 -5.56
CA ALA A 508 -24.29 24.59 -5.62
C ALA A 508 -23.80 23.26 -6.23
N ARG A 509 -23.91 22.16 -5.47
CA ARG A 509 -23.50 20.83 -5.92
C ARG A 509 -24.63 20.20 -6.75
N THR A 510 -24.36 19.99 -8.03
CA THR A 510 -25.16 19.10 -8.88
C THR A 510 -24.57 17.68 -8.87
N SER A 511 -25.25 16.70 -9.46
CA SER A 511 -24.78 15.31 -9.50
C SER A 511 -23.44 15.10 -10.21
N THR A 512 -22.93 16.10 -10.95
CA THR A 512 -21.71 15.98 -11.75
C THR A 512 -20.78 17.20 -11.73
N VAL A 513 -21.24 18.38 -11.31
CA VAL A 513 -20.47 19.65 -11.33
C VAL A 513 -20.86 20.55 -10.14
N VAL A 514 -19.91 21.30 -9.59
CA VAL A 514 -20.19 22.40 -8.64
C VAL A 514 -20.38 23.68 -9.43
N GLN A 515 -21.60 24.23 -9.43
CA GLN A 515 -21.94 25.49 -10.08
C GLN A 515 -21.78 26.64 -9.09
N GLY A 516 -21.10 27.73 -9.47
CA GLY A 516 -21.01 28.91 -8.63
C GLY A 516 -22.31 29.70 -8.66
N VAL A 517 -22.72 30.19 -7.50
CA VAL A 517 -23.91 31.03 -7.37
C VAL A 517 -23.62 32.18 -6.41
N VAL A 518 -24.10 33.37 -6.75
CA VAL A 518 -24.22 34.49 -5.80
C VAL A 518 -25.70 34.70 -5.53
N GLN A 519 -26.13 34.40 -4.31
CA GLN A 519 -27.50 34.69 -3.87
C GLN A 519 -27.59 36.15 -3.41
N LEU A 520 -28.57 36.88 -3.97
CA LEU A 520 -28.92 38.22 -3.54
C LEU A 520 -30.10 38.17 -2.57
N PHE A 521 -29.99 38.89 -1.46
CA PHE A 521 -31.10 39.18 -0.55
C PHE A 521 -31.30 40.68 -0.40
N THR A 522 -32.54 41.12 -0.28
CA THR A 522 -32.87 42.44 0.27
C THR A 522 -33.12 42.31 1.76
N PHE A 523 -32.60 43.25 2.54
CA PHE A 523 -32.82 43.28 3.99
C PHE A 523 -33.30 44.64 4.49
N THR A 524 -34.09 44.60 5.56
CA THR A 524 -34.49 45.75 6.37
C THR A 524 -34.07 45.51 7.81
N HIS A 525 -34.45 46.42 8.71
CA HIS A 525 -34.16 46.28 10.13
C HIS A 525 -34.72 44.98 10.75
N ASP A 526 -35.81 44.43 10.22
CA ASP A 526 -36.49 43.27 10.82
C ASP A 526 -36.82 42.14 9.82
N THR A 527 -36.38 42.24 8.56
CA THR A 527 -36.68 41.24 7.53
C THR A 527 -35.53 41.02 6.57
N VAL A 528 -35.34 39.77 6.14
CA VAL A 528 -34.44 39.37 5.05
C VAL A 528 -35.27 38.58 4.04
N THR A 529 -35.08 38.86 2.75
CA THR A 529 -35.86 38.25 1.67
C THR A 529 -34.95 37.89 0.51
N PRO A 530 -34.99 36.65 -0.01
CA PRO A 530 -34.21 36.26 -1.18
C PRO A 530 -34.82 36.91 -2.42
N VAL A 531 -33.98 37.41 -3.32
CA VAL A 531 -34.43 38.17 -4.50
C VAL A 531 -34.08 37.45 -5.79
N SER A 532 -32.79 37.18 -6.03
CA SER A 532 -32.33 36.54 -7.26
C SER A 532 -31.00 35.81 -7.05
N GLU A 533 -30.72 34.86 -7.94
CA GLU A 533 -29.48 34.07 -7.96
C GLU A 533 -28.69 34.39 -9.23
N LEU A 534 -27.39 34.63 -9.09
CA LEU A 534 -26.48 34.87 -10.21
C LEU A 534 -25.55 33.69 -10.38
N SER A 535 -25.71 32.96 -11.48
CA SER A 535 -24.89 31.77 -11.76
C SER A 535 -23.57 32.10 -12.45
N LEU A 536 -22.49 31.46 -12.00
CA LEU A 536 -21.14 31.47 -12.57
C LEU A 536 -20.66 30.06 -12.91
N ALA A 537 -19.72 29.96 -13.85
CA ALA A 537 -18.92 28.74 -14.01
C ALA A 537 -17.92 28.61 -12.85
N GLY A 538 -17.79 27.41 -12.27
CA GLY A 538 -16.98 27.14 -11.07
C GLY A 538 -17.52 27.82 -9.79
N PRO A 539 -17.08 27.43 -8.58
CA PRO A 539 -17.60 27.97 -7.32
C PRO A 539 -17.38 29.48 -7.20
N ALA A 540 -18.44 30.22 -6.91
CA ALA A 540 -18.43 31.68 -6.84
C ALA A 540 -17.72 32.11 -5.56
N ARG A 541 -16.65 32.90 -5.66
CA ARG A 541 -15.84 33.27 -4.49
C ARG A 541 -16.22 34.67 -4.02
N ARG A 542 -16.36 35.62 -4.95
CA ARG A 542 -16.69 37.01 -4.65
C ARG A 542 -17.81 37.57 -5.48
N ALA A 543 -18.48 38.55 -4.90
CA ALA A 543 -19.32 39.49 -5.61
C ALA A 543 -19.16 40.86 -4.95
N PHE A 544 -19.03 41.91 -5.74
CA PHE A 544 -18.88 43.29 -5.26
C PHE A 544 -19.38 44.27 -6.31
N PHE A 545 -19.68 45.51 -5.90
CA PHE A 545 -20.07 46.56 -6.83
C PHE A 545 -18.87 47.34 -7.35
N HIS A 546 -18.84 47.58 -8.65
CA HIS A 546 -18.02 48.59 -9.31
C HIS A 546 -18.96 49.60 -9.94
N ASP A 547 -18.95 50.84 -9.44
CA ASP A 547 -20.00 51.84 -9.68
C ASP A 547 -21.42 51.30 -9.42
N ASP A 548 -22.25 51.16 -10.44
CA ASP A 548 -23.64 50.67 -10.34
C ASP A 548 -23.79 49.19 -10.73
N ASP A 549 -22.74 48.57 -11.26
CA ASP A 549 -22.77 47.18 -11.74
C ASP A 549 -22.15 46.24 -10.72
N LEU A 550 -22.70 45.03 -10.64
CA LEU A 550 -22.18 43.96 -9.79
C LEU A 550 -21.20 43.11 -10.59
N ILE A 551 -19.98 42.99 -10.08
CA ILE A 551 -18.95 42.08 -10.58
C ILE A 551 -18.90 40.86 -9.66
N ALA A 552 -18.92 39.65 -10.23
CA ALA A 552 -18.66 38.43 -9.48
C ALA A 552 -17.50 37.64 -10.07
N PHE A 553 -16.72 37.04 -9.19
CA PHE A 553 -15.49 36.32 -9.51
C PHE A 553 -15.56 34.89 -8.97
N SER A 554 -15.28 33.92 -9.83
CA SER A 554 -15.06 32.51 -9.51
C SER A 554 -13.66 32.09 -9.98
N SER A 555 -13.26 30.86 -9.65
CA SER A 555 -12.03 30.27 -10.18
C SER A 555 -12.02 30.06 -11.70
N GLU A 556 -13.18 30.10 -12.36
CA GLU A 556 -13.36 29.78 -13.79
C GLU A 556 -14.02 30.91 -14.59
N GLN A 557 -14.48 32.00 -13.98
CA GLN A 557 -15.20 33.06 -14.67
C GLN A 557 -15.17 34.38 -13.89
N VAL A 558 -15.12 35.49 -14.63
CA VAL A 558 -15.50 36.82 -14.13
C VAL A 558 -16.75 37.25 -14.89
N ALA A 559 -17.74 37.77 -14.19
CA ALA A 559 -18.99 38.17 -14.81
C ALA A 559 -19.51 39.47 -14.22
N ALA A 560 -20.19 40.26 -15.05
CA ALA A 560 -20.77 41.55 -14.70
C ALA A 560 -22.28 41.52 -14.91
N TRP A 561 -23.02 42.15 -13.99
CA TRP A 561 -24.46 42.31 -14.05
C TRP A 561 -24.89 43.73 -13.73
N ASN A 562 -25.86 44.22 -14.48
CA ASN A 562 -26.58 45.42 -14.11
C ASN A 562 -27.73 45.06 -13.15
N LEU A 563 -27.75 45.72 -12.00
CA LEU A 563 -28.73 45.49 -10.93
C LEU A 563 -29.70 46.66 -10.73
N THR A 564 -29.99 47.43 -11.79
CA THR A 564 -31.03 48.47 -11.72
C THR A 564 -32.39 47.90 -11.28
N ASP A 565 -32.69 46.66 -11.68
CA ASP A 565 -33.76 45.84 -11.11
C ASP A 565 -33.16 44.56 -10.49
N VAL A 566 -33.03 44.55 -9.16
CA VAL A 566 -32.43 43.43 -8.40
C VAL A 566 -33.22 42.13 -8.57
N ALA A 567 -34.54 42.21 -8.83
CA ALA A 567 -35.38 41.04 -9.07
C ALA A 567 -35.21 40.45 -10.48
N ALA A 568 -34.68 41.24 -11.42
CA ALA A 568 -34.43 40.84 -12.80
C ALA A 568 -33.02 41.28 -13.25
N PRO A 569 -31.96 40.74 -12.63
CA PRO A 569 -30.59 41.12 -12.94
C PRO A 569 -30.24 40.85 -14.41
N GLN A 570 -29.64 41.83 -15.09
CA GLN A 570 -29.26 41.70 -16.50
C GLN A 570 -27.77 41.40 -16.60
N SER A 571 -27.40 40.28 -17.23
CA SER A 571 -26.00 39.97 -17.53
C SER A 571 -25.47 40.99 -18.53
N LEU A 572 -24.39 41.69 -18.17
CA LEU A 572 -23.71 42.62 -19.06
C LEU A 572 -22.67 41.88 -19.90
N ASP A 573 -21.74 41.20 -19.24
CA ASP A 573 -20.72 40.38 -19.90
C ASP A 573 -20.24 39.24 -18.99
N ARG A 574 -19.61 38.23 -19.58
CA ARG A 574 -19.02 37.07 -18.90
C ARG A 574 -17.73 36.67 -19.57
N LEU A 575 -16.65 36.70 -18.82
CA LEU A 575 -15.32 36.33 -19.26
C LEU A 575 -14.90 35.02 -18.60
N ASP A 576 -14.91 33.94 -19.39
CA ASP A 576 -14.45 32.63 -18.95
C ASP A 576 -12.94 32.64 -18.71
N LEU A 577 -12.54 32.20 -17.52
CA LEU A 577 -11.16 31.98 -17.14
C LEU A 577 -10.82 30.53 -17.49
N VAL A 578 -9.89 30.38 -18.44
CA VAL A 578 -9.46 29.06 -18.92
C VAL A 578 -8.89 28.20 -17.78
N ALA A 579 -9.22 26.90 -17.81
CA ALA A 579 -8.73 25.86 -16.89
C ALA A 579 -7.19 25.92 -16.68
N PRO A 580 -6.70 25.48 -15.51
CA PRO A 580 -5.28 25.52 -15.17
C PRO A 580 -4.44 24.72 -16.14
N VAL A 581 -3.32 25.29 -16.56
CA VAL A 581 -2.32 24.63 -17.38
C VAL A 581 -1.15 24.24 -16.50
N TYR A 582 -0.93 22.94 -16.30
CA TYR A 582 0.14 22.44 -15.44
C TYR A 582 1.41 22.11 -16.22
N ILE A 583 1.29 21.69 -17.49
CA ILE A 583 2.42 21.35 -18.35
C ILE A 583 2.11 21.73 -19.79
N ILE A 584 3.00 22.50 -20.43
CA ILE A 584 2.92 22.87 -21.86
C ILE A 584 4.13 22.26 -22.57
N GLU A 585 3.90 21.55 -23.66
CA GLU A 585 4.97 21.06 -24.53
C GLU A 585 4.70 21.42 -25.99
N ALA A 586 5.76 21.79 -26.72
CA ALA A 586 5.65 22.10 -28.13
C ALA A 586 5.44 20.82 -28.96
N VAL A 587 4.46 20.83 -29.87
CA VAL A 587 4.18 19.72 -30.79
C VAL A 587 4.43 20.23 -32.22
N GLY A 588 5.65 19.98 -32.71
CA GLY A 588 6.14 20.55 -33.97
C GLY A 588 6.18 22.09 -33.97
N ASP A 589 6.10 22.69 -35.16
CA ASP A 589 6.28 24.14 -35.33
C ASP A 589 5.04 24.98 -34.99
N HIS A 590 3.84 24.40 -35.10
CA HIS A 590 2.57 25.14 -35.10
C HIS A 590 1.63 24.84 -33.94
N HIS A 591 1.89 23.82 -33.12
CA HIS A 591 0.98 23.40 -32.06
C HIS A 591 1.69 23.28 -30.71
N VAL A 592 0.89 23.28 -29.66
CA VAL A 592 1.31 23.10 -28.27
C VAL A 592 0.31 22.18 -27.57
N ALA A 593 0.83 21.19 -26.86
CA ALA A 593 0.07 20.30 -26.01
C ALA A 593 0.01 20.86 -24.60
N VAL A 594 -1.16 20.79 -23.99
CA VAL A 594 -1.50 21.48 -22.76
C VAL A 594 -2.20 20.48 -21.85
N LEU A 595 -1.54 20.10 -20.75
CA LEU A 595 -2.14 19.27 -19.70
C LEU A 595 -2.80 20.17 -18.66
N THR A 596 -4.10 19.98 -18.45
CA THR A 596 -4.92 20.75 -17.52
C THR A 596 -5.60 19.87 -16.48
N GLU A 597 -5.84 20.38 -15.28
CA GLU A 597 -6.48 19.62 -14.19
C GLU A 597 -7.41 20.51 -13.36
N ASN A 598 -8.70 20.22 -13.30
CA ASN A 598 -9.63 21.04 -12.55
C ASN A 598 -9.51 20.72 -11.04
N ALA A 599 -9.05 21.67 -10.23
CA ALA A 599 -8.79 21.45 -8.79
C ALA A 599 -10.03 21.20 -7.93
N TRP A 600 -11.23 21.43 -8.46
CA TRP A 600 -12.49 21.19 -7.74
C TRP A 600 -13.14 19.85 -8.12
N THR A 601 -13.00 19.44 -9.39
CA THR A 601 -13.50 18.14 -9.89
C THR A 601 -12.44 17.05 -9.87
N MET A 602 -11.17 17.41 -9.63
CA MET A 602 -9.99 16.53 -9.70
C MET A 602 -9.80 15.85 -11.07
N LYS A 603 -10.43 16.39 -12.13
CA LYS A 603 -10.38 15.83 -13.49
C LYS A 603 -9.24 16.41 -14.30
N ALA A 604 -8.47 15.55 -14.94
CA ALA A 604 -7.37 15.94 -15.82
C ALA A 604 -7.74 15.78 -17.30
N SER A 605 -7.32 16.72 -18.13
CA SER A 605 -7.51 16.71 -19.57
C SER A 605 -6.25 17.14 -20.32
N LEU A 606 -6.07 16.63 -21.53
CA LEU A 606 -4.98 16.96 -22.43
C LEU A 606 -5.54 17.63 -23.69
N ALA A 607 -5.15 18.87 -23.94
CA ALA A 607 -5.61 19.67 -25.07
C ALA A 607 -4.46 20.02 -26.02
N ILE A 608 -4.76 20.16 -27.32
CA ILE A 608 -3.81 20.65 -28.34
C ILE A 608 -4.31 22.02 -28.81
N HIS A 609 -3.44 23.03 -28.78
CA HIS A 609 -3.74 24.38 -29.25
C HIS A 609 -2.82 24.78 -30.39
N GLU A 610 -3.24 25.76 -31.19
CA GLU A 610 -2.31 26.45 -32.10
C GLU A 610 -1.31 27.27 -31.29
N ARG A 611 -0.06 27.35 -31.73
CA ARG A 611 1.00 28.11 -31.05
C ARG A 611 0.72 29.61 -30.97
N ALA A 612 -0.17 30.12 -31.83
CA ALA A 612 -0.65 31.50 -31.79
C ALA A 612 -1.70 31.76 -30.69
N ASP A 613 -2.35 30.70 -30.17
CA ASP A 613 -3.31 30.78 -29.06
C ASP A 613 -2.55 30.85 -27.72
N THR A 614 -1.98 32.01 -27.44
CA THR A 614 -1.19 32.26 -26.22
C THR A 614 -2.03 32.24 -24.94
N GLN A 615 -3.37 32.27 -25.07
CA GLN A 615 -4.30 32.25 -23.93
C GLN A 615 -4.87 30.84 -23.69
N PHE A 616 -4.65 29.91 -24.62
CA PHE A 616 -5.17 28.53 -24.61
C PHE A 616 -6.70 28.47 -24.54
N GLN A 617 -7.38 29.36 -25.27
CA GLN A 617 -8.85 29.45 -25.28
C GLN A 617 -9.51 28.55 -26.32
N ASN A 618 -8.81 28.24 -27.42
CA ASN A 618 -9.38 27.58 -28.59
C ASN A 618 -8.62 26.28 -28.89
N PRO A 619 -8.91 25.17 -28.19
CA PRO A 619 -8.24 23.91 -28.45
C PRO A 619 -8.66 23.34 -29.81
N VAL A 620 -7.68 22.90 -30.58
CA VAL A 620 -7.86 22.13 -31.82
C VAL A 620 -8.43 20.74 -31.50
N ALA A 621 -8.05 20.17 -30.35
CA ALA A 621 -8.58 18.91 -29.84
C ALA A 621 -8.38 18.78 -28.32
N VAL A 622 -9.26 18.03 -27.64
CA VAL A 622 -9.23 17.79 -26.18
C VAL A 622 -9.50 16.31 -25.90
N ILE A 623 -8.77 15.73 -24.93
CA ILE A 623 -8.99 14.40 -24.37
C ILE A 623 -9.23 14.54 -22.87
N ASP A 624 -10.32 13.95 -22.36
CA ASP A 624 -10.50 13.70 -20.93
C ASP A 624 -9.72 12.44 -20.53
N LEU A 625 -8.73 12.59 -19.65
CA LEU A 625 -7.83 11.50 -19.28
C LEU A 625 -8.54 10.42 -18.44
N GLU A 626 -9.58 10.77 -17.69
CA GLU A 626 -10.38 9.81 -16.93
C GLU A 626 -11.13 8.86 -17.88
N SER A 627 -11.78 9.43 -18.90
CA SER A 627 -12.45 8.67 -19.96
C SER A 627 -11.48 7.80 -20.77
N ALA A 628 -10.19 8.14 -20.75
CA ALA A 628 -9.12 7.43 -21.43
C ALA A 628 -8.45 6.34 -20.56
N GLY A 629 -8.98 6.07 -19.37
CA GLY A 629 -8.51 5.03 -18.45
C GLY A 629 -7.33 5.43 -17.55
N VAL A 630 -7.03 6.74 -17.45
CA VAL A 630 -6.05 7.29 -16.51
C VAL A 630 -6.80 7.69 -15.23
N PHE A 631 -6.78 6.81 -14.22
CA PHE A 631 -7.51 7.01 -12.96
C PHE A 631 -6.73 7.84 -11.95
N VAL A 632 -7.42 8.80 -11.32
CA VAL A 632 -6.91 9.66 -10.25
C VAL A 632 -7.87 9.53 -9.05
N SER A 633 -7.89 8.37 -8.39
CA SER A 633 -8.64 8.21 -7.14
C SER A 633 -7.68 8.30 -5.95
N ALA A 634 -7.52 9.47 -5.35
CA ALA A 634 -7.08 9.56 -3.97
C ALA A 634 -8.31 9.30 -3.06
N PRO A 635 -8.19 8.51 -1.97
CA PRO A 635 -9.21 8.51 -0.93
C PRO A 635 -9.34 9.94 -0.39
N GLU A 636 -10.55 10.32 0.04
CA GLU A 636 -10.99 11.65 0.52
C GLU A 636 -10.19 12.25 1.71
N GLN A 637 -9.00 11.74 2.03
CA GLN A 637 -8.17 12.17 3.15
C GLN A 637 -6.76 12.69 2.75
N TYR A 638 -6.43 12.74 1.46
CA TYR A 638 -5.20 13.40 1.00
C TYR A 638 -5.50 14.34 -0.16
N LEU A 639 -5.34 15.64 0.10
CA LEU A 639 -5.58 16.78 -0.80
C LEU A 639 -4.58 16.90 -1.98
N TRP A 640 -4.28 15.80 -2.67
CA TRP A 640 -3.36 15.81 -3.80
C TRP A 640 -3.88 14.88 -4.90
N SER A 641 -4.69 15.39 -5.83
CA SER A 641 -4.77 14.75 -7.14
C SER A 641 -3.42 14.96 -7.82
N LEU A 642 -2.77 13.82 -8.07
CA LEU A 642 -1.38 13.68 -8.48
C LEU A 642 -1.19 13.38 -9.99
N PRO A 643 -1.93 13.98 -10.96
CA PRO A 643 -1.40 14.11 -12.31
C PRO A 643 -0.22 15.07 -12.31
N SER A 644 -0.34 16.30 -11.78
CA SER A 644 0.68 17.35 -11.94
C SER A 644 1.94 17.13 -11.08
N ALA A 645 1.81 16.53 -9.89
CA ALA A 645 2.94 16.24 -9.02
C ALA A 645 3.75 15.01 -9.50
N GLY A 646 4.64 15.25 -10.47
CA GLY A 646 5.60 14.27 -10.98
C GLY A 646 5.20 13.60 -12.30
N SER A 647 4.21 14.13 -13.03
CA SER A 647 4.04 13.78 -14.44
C SER A 647 5.00 14.55 -15.34
N TYR A 648 5.35 13.92 -16.46
CA TYR A 648 6.16 14.49 -17.52
C TYR A 648 5.37 14.40 -18.82
N LEU A 649 5.14 15.55 -19.44
CA LEU A 649 4.68 15.63 -20.82
C LEU A 649 5.92 15.75 -21.71
N PHE A 650 5.93 15.06 -22.83
CA PHE A 650 6.94 15.24 -23.87
C PHE A 650 6.29 14.98 -25.22
N ALA A 651 6.69 15.72 -26.25
CA ALA A 651 6.10 15.60 -27.56
C ALA A 651 7.18 15.49 -28.65
N ASP A 652 6.85 14.72 -29.69
CA ASP A 652 7.52 14.78 -30.99
C ASP A 652 6.66 15.59 -31.98
N ASP A 653 7.09 15.70 -33.25
CA ASP A 653 6.36 16.47 -34.29
C ASP A 653 4.90 16.01 -34.52
N THR A 654 4.54 14.81 -34.06
CA THR A 654 3.26 14.14 -34.36
C THR A 654 2.58 13.48 -33.15
N THR A 655 3.26 13.30 -32.03
CA THR A 655 2.83 12.48 -30.90
C THR A 655 3.10 13.19 -29.58
N VAL A 656 2.13 13.14 -28.67
CA VAL A 656 2.28 13.61 -27.29
C VAL A 656 2.32 12.41 -26.36
N HIS A 657 3.31 12.39 -25.49
CA HIS A 657 3.51 11.37 -24.48
C HIS A 657 3.30 11.96 -23.09
N LEU A 658 2.44 11.33 -22.30
CA LEU A 658 2.19 11.66 -20.91
C LEU A 658 2.70 10.51 -20.03
N LEU A 659 3.61 10.82 -19.11
CA LEU A 659 4.16 9.86 -18.16
C LEU A 659 3.76 10.33 -16.76
N TYR A 660 3.03 9.52 -16.01
CA TYR A 660 2.48 9.90 -14.71
C TYR A 660 2.72 8.80 -13.66
N ARG A 661 2.65 9.17 -12.39
CA ARG A 661 2.79 8.22 -11.28
C ARG A 661 1.45 7.57 -10.99
N ASP A 662 1.32 6.29 -11.31
CA ASP A 662 0.15 5.51 -10.92
C ASP A 662 0.17 5.26 -9.40
N LEU A 663 -0.74 5.93 -8.69
CA LEU A 663 -1.00 5.72 -7.26
C LEU A 663 -2.12 4.68 -7.03
N GLY A 664 -2.58 4.02 -8.08
CA GLY A 664 -3.73 3.13 -8.09
C GLY A 664 -3.70 2.05 -7.02
N TYR A 665 -4.85 1.91 -6.33
CA TYR A 665 -5.43 0.77 -5.59
C TYR A 665 -4.57 -0.07 -4.61
N GLY A 666 -3.26 0.17 -4.50
CA GLY A 666 -2.36 -0.66 -3.68
C GLY A 666 -2.06 -0.12 -2.28
N GLY A 667 -2.42 1.14 -1.98
CA GLY A 667 -1.84 1.87 -0.84
C GLY A 667 -2.83 2.53 0.12
N THR A 668 -4.03 2.03 0.40
CA THR A 668 -4.14 0.89 1.32
C THR A 668 -5.56 0.31 1.28
N MET A 669 -5.75 -0.80 0.57
CA MET A 669 -6.94 -1.67 0.73
C MET A 669 -7.18 -2.08 2.20
N LEU A 670 -6.14 -2.01 3.02
CA LEU A 670 -6.24 -2.21 4.46
C LEU A 670 -7.01 -1.06 5.14
N ALA A 671 -6.83 0.20 4.75
CA ALA A 671 -7.59 1.33 5.29
C ALA A 671 -9.06 1.24 4.90
N SER A 672 -9.33 0.99 3.61
CA SER A 672 -10.72 0.98 3.08
C SER A 672 -11.60 -0.09 3.71
N PHE A 673 -11.02 -1.17 4.24
CA PHE A 673 -11.74 -2.26 4.91
C PHE A 673 -11.47 -2.31 6.43
N ASP A 674 -10.80 -1.29 6.99
CA ASP A 674 -10.45 -1.20 8.41
C ASP A 674 -9.72 -2.47 8.91
N LEU A 675 -8.62 -2.78 8.22
CA LEU A 675 -7.73 -3.92 8.44
C LEU A 675 -6.30 -3.50 8.82
N GLU A 676 -6.04 -2.20 9.01
CA GLU A 676 -4.69 -1.69 9.32
C GLU A 676 -4.16 -2.20 10.66
N GLU A 677 -4.98 -2.19 11.70
CA GLU A 677 -4.61 -2.69 13.03
C GLU A 677 -4.25 -4.18 13.04
N VAL A 678 -4.78 -4.94 12.08
CA VAL A 678 -4.62 -6.39 11.97
C VAL A 678 -3.75 -6.80 10.78
N ALA A 679 -3.08 -5.86 10.11
CA ALA A 679 -2.33 -6.11 8.87
C ALA A 679 -1.26 -7.20 9.01
N ASP A 680 -0.58 -7.24 10.17
CA ASP A 680 0.46 -8.21 10.47
C ASP A 680 -0.05 -9.47 11.20
N ALA A 681 -1.35 -9.53 11.53
CA ALA A 681 -1.94 -10.67 12.23
C ALA A 681 -2.13 -11.88 11.30
N SER A 682 -2.03 -13.08 11.86
CA SER A 682 -2.30 -14.31 11.11
C SER A 682 -3.79 -14.43 10.80
N PRO A 683 -4.20 -14.74 9.54
CA PRO A 683 -5.61 -14.88 9.18
C PRO A 683 -6.40 -15.88 10.03
N ASP A 684 -5.74 -16.95 10.51
CA ASP A 684 -6.36 -17.97 11.36
C ASP A 684 -6.73 -17.43 12.75
N GLY A 685 -6.01 -16.40 13.22
CA GLY A 685 -6.24 -15.74 14.51
C GLY A 685 -7.26 -14.60 14.45
N LEU A 686 -7.76 -14.25 13.26
CA LEU A 686 -8.71 -13.14 13.10
C LEU A 686 -10.14 -13.56 13.49
N PRO A 687 -10.89 -12.68 14.19
CA PRO A 687 -12.34 -12.83 14.37
C PRO A 687 -13.07 -13.00 13.03
N LEU A 688 -14.22 -13.68 13.05
CA LEU A 688 -14.94 -14.05 11.83
C LEU A 688 -15.34 -12.82 10.98
N GLY A 689 -15.85 -11.75 11.61
CA GLY A 689 -16.21 -10.52 10.90
C GLY A 689 -15.00 -9.86 10.20
N ILE A 690 -13.84 -9.78 10.86
CA ILE A 690 -12.60 -9.25 10.26
C ILE A 690 -12.13 -10.13 9.09
N ARG A 691 -12.26 -11.45 9.23
CA ARG A 691 -11.92 -12.39 8.16
C ARG A 691 -12.81 -12.23 6.93
N GLN A 692 -14.09 -11.95 7.11
CA GLN A 692 -15.00 -11.65 6.00
C GLN A 692 -14.67 -10.32 5.33
N ARG A 693 -14.32 -9.27 6.10
CA ARG A 693 -13.81 -8.01 5.53
C ARG A 693 -12.55 -8.23 4.69
N LEU A 694 -11.59 -9.02 5.20
CA LEU A 694 -10.39 -9.39 4.44
C LEU A 694 -10.73 -10.16 3.16
N GLN A 695 -11.70 -11.08 3.20
CA GLN A 695 -12.13 -11.81 2.00
C GLN A 695 -12.78 -10.87 0.96
N LEU A 696 -13.60 -9.92 1.41
CA LEU A 696 -14.20 -8.91 0.54
C LEU A 696 -13.14 -8.01 -0.08
N ALA A 697 -12.17 -7.54 0.73
CA ALA A 697 -11.02 -6.77 0.24
C ALA A 697 -10.24 -7.54 -0.85
N VAL A 698 -9.95 -8.82 -0.63
CA VAL A 698 -9.29 -9.67 -1.63
C VAL A 698 -10.15 -9.85 -2.89
N ALA A 699 -11.47 -9.92 -2.76
CA ALA A 699 -12.39 -10.06 -3.88
C ALA A 699 -12.45 -8.81 -4.75
N VAL A 700 -12.31 -7.60 -4.16
CA VAL A 700 -12.44 -6.34 -4.91
C VAL A 700 -11.11 -5.70 -5.32
N ILE A 701 -9.96 -6.26 -4.91
CA ILE A 701 -8.62 -5.72 -5.22
C ILE A 701 -8.32 -5.57 -6.73
N HIS A 702 -9.08 -6.26 -7.58
CA HIS A 702 -8.92 -6.26 -9.03
C HIS A 702 -10.05 -5.51 -9.74
N ASP A 703 -10.83 -4.73 -8.99
CA ASP A 703 -11.92 -3.87 -9.44
C ASP A 703 -12.98 -4.60 -10.30
N PRO A 704 -13.72 -5.56 -9.72
CA PRO A 704 -14.66 -6.36 -10.48
C PRO A 704 -15.93 -5.59 -10.84
N GLU A 705 -16.36 -5.65 -12.09
CA GLU A 705 -17.69 -5.13 -12.52
C GLU A 705 -18.87 -5.90 -11.90
N ILE A 706 -18.65 -7.18 -11.56
CA ILE A 706 -19.64 -8.07 -10.97
C ILE A 706 -19.05 -8.80 -9.77
N LEU A 707 -19.71 -8.71 -8.62
CA LEU A 707 -19.34 -9.38 -7.39
C LEU A 707 -20.42 -10.40 -7.01
N ILE A 708 -20.04 -11.67 -6.80
CA ILE A 708 -20.96 -12.74 -6.38
C ILE A 708 -20.57 -13.17 -4.96
N LEU A 709 -21.53 -13.07 -4.03
CA LEU A 709 -21.34 -13.33 -2.62
C LEU A 709 -22.32 -14.41 -2.15
N ASP A 710 -21.78 -15.47 -1.57
CA ASP A 710 -22.57 -16.58 -1.03
C ASP A 710 -22.66 -16.47 0.50
N GLU A 711 -23.85 -16.17 1.02
CA GLU A 711 -24.16 -15.96 2.44
C GLU A 711 -23.08 -15.17 3.22
N PRO A 712 -22.70 -13.97 2.73
CA PRO A 712 -21.46 -13.35 3.15
C PRO A 712 -21.49 -12.81 4.58
N THR A 713 -22.63 -12.75 5.26
CA THR A 713 -22.81 -12.25 6.64
C THR A 713 -23.17 -13.37 7.63
N SER A 714 -23.22 -14.61 7.17
CA SER A 714 -23.60 -15.77 7.98
C SER A 714 -22.58 -16.02 9.10
N GLY A 715 -23.06 -16.12 10.34
CA GLY A 715 -22.24 -16.33 11.53
C GLY A 715 -21.54 -15.08 12.09
N VAL A 716 -21.72 -13.91 11.47
CA VAL A 716 -21.21 -12.62 11.99
C VAL A 716 -22.23 -11.97 12.91
N ASP A 717 -21.72 -11.31 13.96
CA ASP A 717 -22.53 -10.58 14.91
C ASP A 717 -23.30 -9.42 14.24
N PRO A 718 -24.42 -8.96 14.82
CA PRO A 718 -25.26 -7.94 14.19
C PRO A 718 -24.52 -6.64 13.83
N ILE A 719 -23.58 -6.20 14.67
CA ILE A 719 -22.87 -4.92 14.48
C ILE A 719 -21.90 -5.04 13.29
N ALA A 720 -21.05 -6.08 13.28
CA ALA A 720 -20.11 -6.30 12.19
C ALA A 720 -20.81 -6.62 10.86
N ARG A 721 -22.04 -7.15 10.89
CA ARG A 721 -22.88 -7.35 9.72
C ARG A 721 -23.37 -6.04 9.12
N ASP A 722 -23.82 -5.09 9.94
CA ASP A 722 -24.22 -3.77 9.45
C ASP A 722 -23.05 -3.03 8.80
N GLN A 723 -21.86 -3.10 9.42
CA GLN A 723 -20.62 -2.57 8.85
C GLN A 723 -20.25 -3.28 7.53
N PHE A 724 -20.43 -4.60 7.45
CA PHE A 724 -20.21 -5.35 6.21
C PHE A 724 -21.14 -4.88 5.08
N TRP A 725 -22.42 -4.62 5.39
CA TRP A 725 -23.38 -4.09 4.44
C TRP A 725 -23.07 -2.66 3.98
N GLN A 726 -22.49 -1.81 4.83
CA GLN A 726 -22.02 -0.49 4.42
C GLN A 726 -20.99 -0.59 3.28
N TYR A 727 -20.05 -1.54 3.36
CA TYR A 727 -19.09 -1.77 2.27
C TYR A 727 -19.76 -2.26 0.98
N LEU A 728 -20.75 -3.16 1.06
CA LEU A 728 -21.48 -3.61 -0.13
C LEU A 728 -22.26 -2.48 -0.80
N ILE A 729 -22.88 -1.61 0.01
CA ILE A 729 -23.62 -0.46 -0.49
C ILE A 729 -22.67 0.54 -1.15
N ASP A 730 -21.50 0.83 -0.54
CA ASP A 730 -20.47 1.68 -1.14
C ASP A 730 -20.02 1.14 -2.51
N LEU A 731 -19.69 -0.14 -2.58
CA LEU A 731 -19.27 -0.81 -3.82
C LEU A 731 -20.35 -0.71 -4.91
N SER A 732 -21.62 -0.91 -4.56
CA SER A 732 -22.73 -0.86 -5.51
C SER A 732 -23.05 0.57 -5.96
N ARG A 733 -23.20 1.52 -5.02
CA ARG A 733 -23.71 2.87 -5.29
C ARG A 733 -22.63 3.82 -5.81
N ASN A 734 -21.44 3.77 -5.23
CA ASN A 734 -20.37 4.72 -5.55
C ASN A 734 -19.41 4.18 -6.61
N ARG A 735 -19.26 2.85 -6.73
CA ARG A 735 -18.32 2.22 -7.68
C ARG A 735 -18.97 1.48 -8.83
N GLY A 736 -20.31 1.43 -8.88
CA GLY A 736 -21.04 0.79 -9.97
C GLY A 736 -20.88 -0.73 -10.05
N VAL A 737 -20.42 -1.38 -8.99
CA VAL A 737 -20.24 -2.84 -8.95
C VAL A 737 -21.61 -3.53 -8.86
N THR A 738 -21.91 -4.45 -9.78
CA THR A 738 -23.14 -5.24 -9.70
C THR A 738 -22.95 -6.37 -8.69
N ILE A 739 -23.69 -6.34 -7.58
CA ILE A 739 -23.57 -7.33 -6.50
C ILE A 739 -24.70 -8.35 -6.56
N PHE A 740 -24.36 -9.63 -6.67
CA PHE A 740 -25.27 -10.75 -6.49
C PHE A 740 -25.02 -11.40 -5.13
N ILE A 741 -26.01 -11.37 -4.24
CA ILE A 741 -25.89 -11.89 -2.88
C ILE A 741 -26.95 -12.96 -2.61
N SER A 742 -26.56 -14.07 -1.98
CA SER A 742 -27.48 -15.00 -1.33
C SER A 742 -27.55 -14.67 0.16
N THR A 743 -28.76 -14.63 0.73
CA THR A 743 -28.96 -14.44 2.17
C THR A 743 -30.18 -15.23 2.65
N HIS A 744 -30.12 -15.72 3.88
CA HIS A 744 -31.24 -16.33 4.59
C HIS A 744 -31.92 -15.37 5.57
N PHE A 745 -31.45 -14.12 5.67
CA PHE A 745 -32.01 -13.10 6.55
C PHE A 745 -32.87 -12.09 5.76
N MET A 746 -34.13 -11.92 6.15
CA MET A 746 -35.06 -11.04 5.41
C MET A 746 -34.69 -9.56 5.49
N ASN A 747 -34.16 -9.10 6.62
CA ASN A 747 -33.66 -7.73 6.80
C ASN A 747 -32.49 -7.38 5.86
N GLU A 748 -31.73 -8.38 5.40
CA GLU A 748 -30.67 -8.21 4.41
C GLU A 748 -31.24 -8.19 2.99
N ALA A 749 -32.23 -9.04 2.72
CA ALA A 749 -32.96 -9.05 1.45
C ALA A 749 -33.70 -7.71 1.21
N GLU A 750 -34.24 -7.08 2.27
CA GLU A 750 -34.89 -5.76 2.19
C GLU A 750 -33.94 -4.63 1.76
N ARG A 751 -32.62 -4.80 1.93
CA ARG A 751 -31.60 -3.81 1.50
C ARG A 751 -31.20 -3.94 0.03
N CYS A 752 -31.65 -4.99 -0.65
CA CYS A 752 -31.32 -5.24 -2.05
C CYS A 752 -32.27 -4.48 -2.97
N ASP A 753 -31.74 -3.97 -4.09
CA ASP A 753 -32.56 -3.33 -5.14
C ASP A 753 -33.62 -4.30 -5.70
N ARG A 754 -33.22 -5.56 -5.88
CA ARG A 754 -34.06 -6.63 -6.45
C ARG A 754 -33.77 -7.94 -5.75
N ILE A 755 -34.82 -8.68 -5.40
CA ILE A 755 -34.71 -9.98 -4.74
C ILE A 755 -35.39 -11.08 -5.54
N SER A 756 -34.88 -12.30 -5.41
CA SER A 756 -35.46 -13.52 -5.98
C SER A 756 -35.70 -14.52 -4.85
N LEU A 757 -36.96 -14.73 -4.49
CA LEU A 757 -37.36 -15.72 -3.49
C LEU A 757 -37.33 -17.10 -4.13
N MET A 758 -36.65 -18.07 -3.52
CA MET A 758 -36.48 -19.41 -4.11
C MET A 758 -36.87 -20.52 -3.12
N HIS A 759 -37.47 -21.60 -3.63
CA HIS A 759 -37.76 -22.82 -2.88
C HIS A 759 -37.57 -24.05 -3.77
N ALA A 760 -36.85 -25.08 -3.28
CA ALA A 760 -36.57 -26.33 -3.98
C ALA A 760 -36.03 -26.15 -5.43
N GLY A 761 -35.15 -25.17 -5.64
CA GLY A 761 -34.56 -24.87 -6.95
C GLY A 761 -35.49 -24.12 -7.92
N ARG A 762 -36.64 -23.63 -7.45
CA ARG A 762 -37.60 -22.84 -8.23
C ARG A 762 -37.68 -21.43 -7.69
N VAL A 763 -37.77 -20.46 -8.59
CA VAL A 763 -38.02 -19.05 -8.26
C VAL A 763 -39.52 -18.88 -7.99
N LEU A 764 -39.86 -18.46 -6.77
CA LEU A 764 -41.23 -18.19 -6.34
C LEU A 764 -41.69 -16.81 -6.79
N ALA A 765 -40.83 -15.80 -6.63
CA ALA A 765 -41.11 -14.41 -7.01
C ALA A 765 -39.79 -13.66 -7.24
N VAL A 766 -39.84 -12.66 -8.12
CA VAL A 766 -38.74 -11.71 -8.37
C VAL A 766 -39.31 -10.31 -8.45
N GLY A 767 -38.69 -9.36 -7.77
CA GLY A 767 -39.13 -7.97 -7.77
C GLY A 767 -38.37 -7.15 -6.75
N GLU A 768 -38.75 -5.88 -6.61
CA GLU A 768 -38.27 -5.05 -5.50
C GLU A 768 -38.94 -5.50 -4.20
N PRO A 769 -38.25 -5.46 -3.05
CA PRO A 769 -38.81 -5.95 -1.77
C PRO A 769 -40.19 -5.37 -1.44
N HIS A 770 -40.38 -4.06 -1.65
CA HIS A 770 -41.62 -3.38 -1.32
C HIS A 770 -42.79 -3.76 -2.26
N GLU A 771 -42.50 -4.03 -3.54
CA GLU A 771 -43.51 -4.48 -4.51
C GLU A 771 -44.00 -5.89 -4.16
N LEU A 772 -43.11 -6.77 -3.74
CA LEU A 772 -43.44 -8.14 -3.35
C LEU A 772 -44.30 -8.17 -2.07
N SER A 773 -44.00 -7.32 -1.08
CA SER A 773 -44.84 -7.17 0.12
C SER A 773 -46.24 -6.65 -0.21
N LYS A 774 -46.31 -5.60 -1.04
CA LYS A 774 -47.58 -4.99 -1.48
C LYS A 774 -48.43 -5.95 -2.32
N ALA A 775 -47.81 -6.77 -3.17
CA ALA A 775 -48.52 -7.77 -3.98
C ALA A 775 -49.26 -8.82 -3.15
N ARG A 776 -48.81 -9.06 -1.91
CA ARG A 776 -49.46 -9.96 -0.95
C ARG A 776 -50.35 -9.24 0.07
N GLY A 777 -50.38 -7.91 0.07
CA GLY A 777 -51.13 -7.13 1.06
C GLY A 777 -50.52 -7.15 2.46
N GLU A 778 -49.24 -7.52 2.56
CA GLU A 778 -48.53 -7.68 3.82
C GLU A 778 -47.65 -6.46 4.13
N THR A 779 -47.40 -6.23 5.43
CA THR A 779 -46.66 -5.06 5.92
C THR A 779 -45.15 -5.26 5.98
N THR A 780 -44.67 -6.51 6.03
CA THR A 780 -43.25 -6.86 6.10
C THR A 780 -42.89 -7.87 5.02
N LEU A 781 -41.64 -7.85 4.55
CA LEU A 781 -41.17 -8.82 3.55
C LEU A 781 -41.21 -10.24 4.10
N GLU A 782 -40.96 -10.42 5.41
CA GLU A 782 -41.00 -11.72 6.07
C GLU A 782 -42.40 -12.34 6.03
N ALA A 783 -43.46 -11.56 6.30
CA ALA A 783 -44.84 -12.04 6.20
C ALA A 783 -45.19 -12.43 4.76
N ALA A 784 -44.82 -11.59 3.79
CA ALA A 784 -45.00 -11.88 2.38
C ALA A 784 -44.26 -13.17 1.95
N PHE A 785 -43.03 -13.38 2.42
CA PHE A 785 -42.23 -14.56 2.15
C PHE A 785 -42.87 -15.85 2.70
N VAL A 786 -43.39 -15.81 3.94
CA VAL A 786 -44.12 -16.94 4.52
C VAL A 786 -45.35 -17.30 3.69
N ASP A 787 -46.07 -16.31 3.17
CA ASP A 787 -47.23 -16.56 2.31
C ASP A 787 -46.86 -17.12 0.94
N TYR A 788 -45.77 -16.62 0.32
CA TYR A 788 -45.21 -17.23 -0.90
C TYR A 788 -44.81 -18.70 -0.66
N LEU A 789 -44.25 -19.02 0.51
CA LEU A 789 -43.89 -20.39 0.88
C LEU A 789 -45.11 -21.27 1.17
N ARG A 790 -46.13 -20.76 1.85
CA ARG A 790 -47.39 -21.49 2.11
C ARG A 790 -48.11 -21.84 0.82
N GLU A 791 -48.21 -20.87 -0.09
CA GLU A 791 -48.74 -21.12 -1.43
C GLU A 791 -47.91 -22.19 -2.14
N ALA A 792 -46.57 -22.08 -2.14
CA ALA A 792 -45.71 -23.08 -2.75
C ALA A 792 -45.82 -24.48 -2.10
N ALA A 793 -46.12 -24.56 -0.81
CA ALA A 793 -46.26 -25.80 -0.04
C ALA A 793 -47.64 -26.48 -0.18
N ASP A 794 -48.70 -25.70 -0.42
CA ASP A 794 -50.08 -26.20 -0.62
C ASP A 794 -50.35 -26.72 -2.05
N LEU A 795 -49.32 -26.75 -2.89
CA LEU A 795 -49.42 -27.10 -4.30
C LEU A 795 -48.89 -28.52 -4.59
N PRO A 796 -49.75 -29.47 -5.02
CA PRO A 796 -49.28 -30.76 -5.51
C PRO A 796 -48.55 -30.55 -6.84
N GLU A 797 -47.26 -30.90 -6.87
CA GLU A 797 -46.36 -30.85 -8.05
C GLU A 797 -46.70 -29.74 -9.05
N PHE A 798 -46.40 -28.48 -8.70
CA PHE A 798 -46.58 -27.37 -9.62
C PHE A 798 -45.76 -27.62 -10.91
N ARG A 799 -46.46 -27.78 -12.03
CA ARG A 799 -45.84 -27.86 -13.36
C ARG A 799 -45.12 -26.53 -13.61
N SER A 800 -43.89 -26.61 -14.09
CA SER A 800 -43.07 -25.48 -14.51
C SER A 800 -43.88 -24.54 -15.42
N SER A 801 -44.36 -23.43 -14.87
CA SER A 801 -44.78 -22.30 -15.69
C SER A 801 -43.51 -21.66 -16.24
N PRO A 802 -43.45 -21.33 -17.54
CA PRO A 802 -42.27 -20.68 -18.11
C PRO A 802 -42.02 -19.37 -17.37
N VAL A 803 -40.77 -19.12 -17.00
CA VAL A 803 -40.29 -17.79 -16.61
C VAL A 803 -40.83 -16.79 -17.63
N PRO A 804 -41.50 -15.70 -17.24
CA PRO A 804 -41.85 -14.63 -18.17
C PRO A 804 -40.59 -14.28 -18.95
N GLN A 805 -40.63 -14.41 -20.28
CA GLN A 805 -39.51 -13.97 -21.11
C GLN A 805 -39.23 -12.52 -20.73
N ALA A 806 -38.07 -12.28 -20.11
CA ALA A 806 -37.55 -10.94 -19.94
C ALA A 806 -37.66 -10.28 -21.31
N GLY A 807 -38.47 -9.22 -21.41
CA GLY A 807 -38.62 -8.44 -22.63
C GLY A 807 -37.22 -8.17 -23.16
N GLY A 808 -37.01 -8.48 -24.44
CA GLY A 808 -35.69 -8.65 -25.04
C GLY A 808 -34.71 -7.59 -24.55
N LEU A 809 -33.68 -8.04 -23.83
CA LEU A 809 -32.42 -7.33 -23.81
C LEU A 809 -32.00 -7.23 -25.27
N ALA A 810 -32.16 -6.03 -25.85
CA ALA A 810 -31.54 -5.70 -27.12
C ALA A 810 -30.06 -6.11 -26.99
N PRO A 811 -29.47 -6.76 -28.01
CA PRO A 811 -28.05 -7.05 -27.96
C PRO A 811 -27.34 -5.73 -27.70
N ALA A 812 -26.62 -5.66 -26.58
CA ALA A 812 -25.74 -4.55 -26.29
C ALA A 812 -24.62 -4.61 -27.36
N ASP A 813 -24.88 -3.96 -28.49
CA ASP A 813 -23.88 -3.65 -29.50
C ASP A 813 -22.94 -2.60 -28.90
N THR A 814 -21.99 -3.08 -28.10
CA THR A 814 -20.65 -2.50 -27.82
C THR A 814 -20.03 -3.25 -26.63
N ALA A 815 -19.61 -4.50 -26.84
CA ALA A 815 -18.53 -5.03 -26.02
C ALA A 815 -17.26 -4.26 -26.41
N PRO A 816 -16.54 -3.59 -25.49
CA PRO A 816 -15.24 -3.02 -25.81
C PRO A 816 -14.32 -4.15 -26.29
N ASP A 817 -13.79 -4.01 -27.50
CA ASP A 817 -12.73 -4.85 -28.07
C ASP A 817 -11.42 -4.59 -27.30
N GLY A 818 -11.36 -5.08 -26.06
CA GLY A 818 -10.31 -4.78 -25.11
C GLY A 818 -9.99 -5.93 -24.17
N ALA A 819 -10.35 -7.17 -24.50
CA ALA A 819 -9.87 -8.31 -23.71
C ALA A 819 -8.34 -8.35 -23.78
N PRO A 820 -7.60 -8.05 -22.69
CA PRO A 820 -6.16 -7.91 -22.76
C PRO A 820 -5.55 -9.21 -23.25
N HIS A 821 -4.64 -9.11 -24.22
CA HIS A 821 -3.89 -10.25 -24.76
C HIS A 821 -3.37 -11.11 -23.61
N ARG A 822 -4.00 -12.27 -23.38
CA ARG A 822 -3.63 -13.19 -22.30
C ARG A 822 -2.23 -13.72 -22.58
N ARG A 823 -1.20 -13.06 -22.05
CA ARG A 823 0.19 -13.56 -22.10
C ARG A 823 0.20 -15.00 -21.60
N PHE A 824 0.77 -15.90 -22.40
CA PHE A 824 0.84 -17.34 -22.10
C PHE A 824 1.62 -17.63 -20.81
N PHE A 825 2.49 -16.70 -20.39
CA PHE A 825 3.30 -16.79 -19.19
C PHE A 825 3.63 -15.40 -18.62
N SER A 826 3.60 -15.24 -17.30
CA SER A 826 3.99 -14.02 -16.57
C SER A 826 4.93 -14.36 -15.40
N MET A 827 6.12 -13.75 -15.42
CA MET A 827 7.10 -13.90 -14.34
C MET A 827 6.61 -13.31 -13.01
N ARG A 828 5.85 -12.21 -13.06
CA ARG A 828 5.26 -11.60 -11.85
C ARG A 828 4.29 -12.55 -11.15
N ARG A 829 3.43 -13.23 -11.91
CA ARG A 829 2.46 -14.20 -11.36
C ARG A 829 3.16 -15.43 -10.77
N LEU A 830 4.17 -15.95 -11.48
CA LEU A 830 5.02 -17.03 -10.96
C LEU A 830 5.63 -16.65 -9.61
N TRP A 831 6.28 -15.48 -9.55
CA TRP A 831 6.95 -14.99 -8.37
C TRP A 831 5.99 -14.77 -7.19
N ALA A 832 4.77 -14.27 -7.44
CA ALA A 832 3.75 -14.11 -6.41
C ALA A 832 3.39 -15.45 -5.73
N TYR A 833 3.21 -16.52 -6.51
CA TYR A 833 2.96 -17.86 -5.97
C TYR A 833 4.18 -18.42 -5.24
N THR A 834 5.37 -18.24 -5.79
CA THR A 834 6.63 -18.64 -5.13
C THR A 834 6.78 -17.96 -3.78
N ARG A 835 6.60 -16.63 -3.71
CA ARG A 835 6.69 -15.86 -2.46
C ARG A 835 5.66 -16.33 -1.44
N ARG A 836 4.41 -16.57 -1.86
CA ARG A 836 3.35 -17.08 -0.98
C ARG A 836 3.73 -18.44 -0.40
N GLU A 837 4.09 -19.39 -1.25
CA GLU A 837 4.45 -20.75 -0.83
C GLU A 837 5.70 -20.76 0.07
N THR A 838 6.70 -19.92 -0.22
CA THR A 838 7.87 -19.74 0.66
C THR A 838 7.46 -19.26 2.05
N THR A 839 6.56 -18.28 2.15
CA THR A 839 6.06 -17.78 3.43
C THR A 839 5.32 -18.87 4.22
N GLU A 840 4.48 -19.68 3.54
CA GLU A 840 3.77 -20.80 4.17
C GLU A 840 4.75 -21.87 4.69
N ILE A 841 5.80 -22.22 3.93
CA ILE A 841 6.83 -23.18 4.36
C ILE A 841 7.62 -22.62 5.55
N LEU A 842 8.03 -21.36 5.51
CA LEU A 842 8.81 -20.74 6.58
C LEU A 842 8.04 -20.65 7.90
N ARG A 843 6.71 -20.51 7.85
CA ARG A 843 5.81 -20.48 9.01
C ARG A 843 5.45 -21.87 9.53
N ASP A 844 5.77 -22.96 8.80
CA ASP A 844 5.52 -24.34 9.20
C ASP A 844 6.82 -25.02 9.71
N PRO A 845 7.12 -24.95 11.03
CA PRO A 845 8.37 -25.48 11.57
C PRO A 845 8.45 -27.00 11.47
N VAL A 846 7.32 -27.71 11.49
CA VAL A 846 7.27 -29.17 11.38
C VAL A 846 7.71 -29.57 9.97
N ARG A 847 7.20 -28.86 8.97
CA ARG A 847 7.55 -29.08 7.57
C ARG A 847 9.02 -28.77 7.27
N LEU A 848 9.54 -27.67 7.80
CA LEU A 848 10.96 -27.33 7.69
C LEU A 848 11.86 -28.38 8.36
N ALA A 849 11.51 -28.78 9.59
CA ALA A 849 12.26 -29.80 10.32
C ALA A 849 12.27 -31.14 9.57
N PHE A 850 11.13 -31.58 9.04
CA PHE A 850 11.05 -32.81 8.25
C PHE A 850 11.91 -32.75 6.98
N ALA A 851 11.93 -31.61 6.28
CA ALA A 851 12.69 -31.44 5.04
C ALA A 851 14.22 -31.32 5.23
N LEU A 852 14.66 -30.69 6.33
CA LEU A 852 16.09 -30.43 6.59
C LEU A 852 16.70 -31.46 7.53
N ILE A 853 16.05 -31.76 8.67
CA ILE A 853 16.59 -32.65 9.70
C ILE A 853 16.32 -34.11 9.36
N GLY A 854 15.14 -34.42 8.79
CA GLY A 854 14.74 -35.79 8.43
C GLY A 854 15.77 -36.53 7.57
N PRO A 855 16.22 -35.96 6.43
CA PRO A 855 17.26 -36.57 5.61
C PRO A 855 18.59 -36.77 6.34
N LEU A 856 18.96 -35.85 7.23
CA LEU A 856 20.22 -35.94 7.98
C LEU A 856 20.19 -37.13 8.94
N ILE A 857 19.12 -37.26 9.73
CA ILE A 857 18.94 -38.41 10.62
C ILE A 857 19.00 -39.70 9.80
N LEU A 858 18.30 -39.75 8.66
CA LEU A 858 18.26 -40.95 7.84
C LEU A 858 19.63 -41.25 7.19
N LEU A 859 20.42 -40.25 6.82
CA LEU A 859 21.79 -40.44 6.34
C LEU A 859 22.70 -40.98 7.45
N VAL A 860 22.57 -40.50 8.68
CA VAL A 860 23.29 -41.04 9.85
C VAL A 860 22.90 -42.50 10.07
N THR A 861 21.60 -42.80 10.05
CA THR A 861 21.07 -44.16 10.20
C THR A 861 21.56 -45.08 9.08
N LEU A 862 21.57 -44.64 7.81
CA LEU A 862 22.04 -45.46 6.70
C LEU A 862 23.56 -45.62 6.70
N GLY A 863 24.31 -44.54 6.94
CA GLY A 863 25.78 -44.53 6.88
C GLY A 863 26.46 -45.31 8.00
N TYR A 864 25.89 -45.32 9.21
CA TYR A 864 26.40 -46.14 10.32
C TYR A 864 25.62 -47.44 10.51
N GLY A 865 24.33 -47.46 10.20
CA GLY A 865 23.47 -48.64 10.42
C GLY A 865 23.63 -49.73 9.35
N ILE A 866 24.06 -49.37 8.13
CA ILE A 866 24.38 -50.33 7.08
C ILE A 866 25.90 -50.36 6.90
N SER A 867 26.59 -51.28 7.58
CA SER A 867 28.04 -51.49 7.38
C SER A 867 28.33 -52.93 6.98
N PHE A 868 28.85 -53.09 5.76
CA PHE A 868 29.38 -54.35 5.25
C PHE A 868 30.90 -54.44 5.47
N ASP A 869 31.50 -53.46 6.17
CA ASP A 869 32.93 -53.45 6.46
C ASP A 869 33.29 -54.60 7.40
N VAL A 870 34.38 -55.28 7.08
CA VAL A 870 34.82 -56.48 7.79
C VAL A 870 36.22 -56.22 8.34
N GLU A 871 36.28 -55.83 9.62
CA GLU A 871 37.49 -55.66 10.41
C GLU A 871 37.35 -56.49 11.70
N ASN A 872 38.45 -57.02 12.25
CA ASN A 872 38.47 -57.90 13.43
C ASN A 872 37.59 -59.15 13.29
N ILE A 873 37.75 -59.93 12.20
CA ILE A 873 37.04 -61.19 12.01
C ILE A 873 37.51 -62.17 13.09
N PRO A 874 36.63 -62.63 14.00
CA PRO A 874 37.02 -63.61 15.00
C PRO A 874 37.33 -64.93 14.29
N TYR A 875 38.59 -65.34 14.35
CA TYR A 875 39.04 -66.62 13.79
C TYR A 875 39.64 -67.51 14.86
N ALA A 876 39.61 -68.81 14.64
CA ALA A 876 40.39 -69.74 15.44
C ALA A 876 41.08 -70.78 14.55
N ALA A 877 42.30 -71.12 14.92
CA ALA A 877 43.08 -72.14 14.25
C ALA A 877 42.76 -73.53 14.84
N PHE A 878 42.59 -74.52 13.96
CA PHE A 878 42.64 -75.94 14.27
C PHE A 878 43.95 -76.49 13.71
N ASP A 879 45.06 -76.26 14.44
CA ASP A 879 46.41 -76.68 14.04
C ASP A 879 46.70 -78.10 14.54
N GLN A 880 46.60 -79.07 13.63
CA GLN A 880 46.91 -80.48 13.89
C GLN A 880 48.40 -80.80 13.65
N ASP A 881 49.13 -79.95 12.91
CA ASP A 881 50.53 -80.18 12.54
C ASP A 881 51.51 -79.69 13.61
N ARG A 882 51.21 -78.53 14.24
CA ARG A 882 52.01 -77.91 15.31
C ARG A 882 53.51 -77.74 14.97
N SER A 883 53.82 -77.60 13.68
CA SER A 883 55.19 -77.38 13.20
C SER A 883 55.61 -75.91 13.33
N LEU A 884 56.88 -75.62 13.07
CA LEU A 884 57.34 -74.23 13.01
C LEU A 884 56.67 -73.50 11.83
N GLU A 885 56.45 -74.22 10.72
CA GLU A 885 55.83 -73.72 9.50
C GLU A 885 54.34 -73.40 9.69
N SER A 886 53.59 -74.24 10.42
CA SER A 886 52.18 -73.96 10.74
C SER A 886 52.05 -72.73 11.63
N ARG A 887 52.91 -72.60 12.66
CA ARG A 887 52.92 -71.45 13.56
C ARG A 887 53.32 -70.14 12.87
N THR A 888 54.27 -70.19 11.96
CA THR A 888 54.69 -69.00 11.20
C THR A 888 53.55 -68.50 10.29
N LEU A 889 52.79 -69.41 9.67
CA LEU A 889 51.60 -69.05 8.90
C LEU A 889 50.51 -68.41 9.79
N LEU A 890 50.27 -68.96 10.98
CA LEU A 890 49.30 -68.40 11.91
C LEU A 890 49.72 -67.03 12.45
N GLN A 891 51.03 -66.80 12.66
CA GLN A 891 51.56 -65.47 13.03
C GLN A 891 51.35 -64.42 11.93
N GLU A 892 51.41 -64.80 10.65
CA GLU A 892 51.08 -63.89 9.53
C GLU A 892 49.60 -63.49 9.52
N LEU A 893 48.72 -64.38 9.98
CA LEU A 893 47.29 -64.11 10.15
C LEU A 893 47.02 -63.26 11.40
N GLU A 894 47.70 -63.53 12.51
CA GLU A 894 47.63 -62.76 13.77
C GLU A 894 48.12 -61.32 13.59
N GLY A 895 49.19 -61.11 12.81
CA GLY A 895 49.74 -59.79 12.50
C GLY A 895 48.88 -58.94 11.56
N SER A 896 47.75 -59.47 11.07
CA SER A 896 46.84 -58.78 10.16
C SER A 896 45.76 -58.00 10.90
N ARG A 897 45.51 -56.76 10.49
CA ARG A 897 44.41 -55.93 11.04
C ARG A 897 42.99 -56.47 10.78
N TYR A 898 42.86 -57.49 9.94
CA TYR A 898 41.57 -58.01 9.49
C TYR A 898 41.04 -59.14 10.37
N PHE A 899 41.91 -59.78 11.16
CA PHE A 899 41.61 -60.99 11.91
C PHE A 899 41.87 -60.77 13.41
N GLU A 900 40.97 -61.29 14.25
CA GLU A 900 41.14 -61.31 15.70
C GLU A 900 41.20 -62.77 16.15
N GLU A 901 42.34 -63.20 16.71
CA GLU A 901 42.54 -64.58 17.13
C GLU A 901 41.71 -64.89 18.39
N LYS A 902 40.92 -65.95 18.32
CA LYS A 902 40.26 -66.59 19.46
C LYS A 902 41.01 -67.87 19.83
N THR A 903 40.69 -68.43 20.99
CA THR A 903 41.32 -69.66 21.50
C THR A 903 41.34 -70.76 20.44
N GLU A 904 42.47 -71.46 20.31
CA GLU A 904 42.64 -72.58 19.36
C GLU A 904 41.53 -73.63 19.51
N ILE A 905 41.08 -74.17 18.38
CA ILE A 905 40.11 -75.26 18.30
C ILE A 905 40.82 -76.57 18.61
N ARG A 906 40.22 -77.44 19.44
CA ARG A 906 40.84 -78.72 19.83
C ARG A 906 40.18 -79.95 19.20
N SER A 907 38.99 -79.80 18.62
CA SER A 907 38.29 -80.90 17.95
C SER A 907 37.39 -80.42 16.82
N THR A 908 37.10 -81.30 15.86
CA THR A 908 36.17 -81.01 14.76
C THR A 908 34.75 -80.69 15.26
N ALA A 909 34.31 -81.29 16.37
CA ALA A 909 33.01 -80.98 16.99
C ALA A 909 32.98 -79.57 17.60
N GLU A 910 34.07 -79.16 18.26
CA GLU A 910 34.24 -77.80 18.77
C GLU A 910 34.28 -76.77 17.63
N ARG A 911 34.97 -77.06 16.52
CA ARG A 911 34.98 -76.22 15.31
C ARG A 911 33.57 -75.90 14.85
N TYR A 912 32.74 -76.94 14.70
CA TYR A 912 31.39 -76.80 14.20
C TYR A 912 30.49 -76.06 15.19
N HIS A 913 30.57 -76.40 16.48
CA HIS A 913 29.81 -75.71 17.52
C HIS A 913 30.14 -74.21 17.59
N ARG A 914 31.41 -73.83 17.50
CA ARG A 914 31.86 -72.43 17.61
C ARG A 914 31.49 -71.60 16.37
N LEU A 915 31.47 -72.21 15.19
CA LEU A 915 30.92 -71.59 13.97
C LEU A 915 29.39 -71.44 14.06
N GLN A 916 28.68 -72.44 14.62
CA GLN A 916 27.23 -72.39 14.79
C GLN A 916 26.78 -71.38 15.86
N SER A 917 27.51 -71.30 16.98
CA SER A 917 27.22 -70.36 18.07
C SER A 917 27.63 -68.92 17.73
N GLY A 918 28.32 -68.70 16.61
CA GLY A 918 28.85 -67.41 16.20
C GLY A 918 30.04 -66.93 17.05
N ASP A 919 30.69 -67.82 17.80
CA ASP A 919 31.90 -67.51 18.59
C ASP A 919 33.09 -67.18 17.67
N ILE A 920 33.16 -67.89 16.54
CA ILE A 920 34.11 -67.63 15.45
C ILE A 920 33.35 -67.52 14.13
N THR A 921 33.83 -66.65 13.24
CA THR A 921 33.30 -66.48 11.89
C THR A 921 34.11 -67.27 10.86
N LEU A 922 35.41 -67.46 11.12
CA LEU A 922 36.34 -68.21 10.27
C LEU A 922 37.08 -69.26 11.11
N ALA A 923 37.13 -70.49 10.64
CA ALA A 923 37.99 -71.54 11.17
C ALA A 923 39.05 -71.91 10.14
N ILE A 924 40.31 -71.96 10.57
CA ILE A 924 41.45 -72.32 9.73
C ILE A 924 41.93 -73.70 10.16
N GLU A 925 41.84 -74.69 9.29
CA GLU A 925 42.20 -76.07 9.58
C GLU A 925 43.49 -76.45 8.85
N ILE A 926 44.55 -76.71 9.63
CA ILE A 926 45.87 -77.13 9.15
C ILE A 926 46.01 -78.63 9.43
N PRO A 927 46.10 -79.49 8.41
CA PRO A 927 46.15 -80.93 8.57
C PRO A 927 47.52 -81.41 9.07
N GLU A 928 47.56 -82.60 9.68
CA GLU A 928 48.80 -83.24 10.13
C GLU A 928 49.80 -83.44 8.97
N GLY A 929 51.07 -83.09 9.18
CA GLY A 929 52.14 -83.24 8.19
C GLY A 929 52.34 -82.02 7.28
N TYR A 930 51.60 -80.92 7.48
CA TYR A 930 51.70 -79.67 6.71
C TYR A 930 53.14 -79.17 6.56
N GLY A 931 53.89 -78.97 7.66
CA GLY A 931 55.25 -78.44 7.63
C GLY A 931 56.23 -79.40 6.94
N ARG A 932 56.09 -80.71 7.19
CA ARG A 932 56.90 -81.76 6.53
C ARG A 932 56.68 -81.75 5.02
N ASP A 933 55.44 -81.64 4.58
CA ASP A 933 55.09 -81.70 3.16
C ASP A 933 55.47 -80.39 2.44
N LEU A 934 55.33 -79.24 3.11
CA LEU A 934 55.79 -77.94 2.61
C LEU A 934 57.33 -77.90 2.43
N LEU A 935 58.09 -78.43 3.39
CA LEU A 935 59.56 -78.53 3.29
C LEU A 935 60.04 -79.58 2.27
N ALA A 936 59.24 -80.62 2.03
CA ALA A 936 59.51 -81.63 1.02
C ALA A 936 59.22 -81.18 -0.42
N GLY A 937 58.83 -79.91 -0.62
CA GLY A 937 58.47 -79.36 -1.93
C GLY A 937 57.11 -79.85 -2.46
N ARG A 938 56.28 -80.44 -1.60
CA ARG A 938 54.88 -80.78 -1.93
C ARG A 938 53.97 -79.57 -1.67
N SER A 939 52.73 -79.62 -2.18
CA SER A 939 51.73 -78.56 -2.00
C SER A 939 50.64 -79.01 -1.03
N PRO A 940 50.83 -78.87 0.29
CA PRO A 940 49.81 -79.26 1.27
C PRO A 940 48.60 -78.32 1.22
N GLU A 941 47.40 -78.87 1.41
CA GLU A 941 46.13 -78.12 1.39
C GLU A 941 45.76 -77.64 2.80
N ILE A 942 45.28 -76.39 2.91
CA ILE A 942 44.73 -75.80 4.14
C ILE A 942 43.25 -75.53 3.89
N SER A 943 42.40 -75.81 4.87
CA SER A 943 40.97 -75.55 4.77
C SER A 943 40.57 -74.27 5.49
N LEU A 944 39.95 -73.34 4.75
CA LEU A 944 39.28 -72.16 5.30
C LEU A 944 37.78 -72.41 5.35
N ILE A 945 37.21 -72.43 6.55
CA ILE A 945 35.80 -72.74 6.77
C ILE A 945 35.12 -71.52 7.38
N VAL A 946 34.22 -70.90 6.63
CA VAL A 946 33.56 -69.65 7.01
C VAL A 946 32.07 -69.86 7.31
N ALA A 947 31.54 -69.12 8.27
CA ALA A 947 30.12 -69.10 8.58
C ALA A 947 29.33 -68.37 7.46
N GLY A 948 28.50 -69.10 6.71
CA GLY A 948 27.72 -68.57 5.59
C GLY A 948 26.48 -67.74 5.97
N SER A 949 26.32 -67.34 7.24
CA SER A 949 25.17 -66.54 7.70
C SER A 949 25.13 -65.13 7.10
N ASN A 950 26.29 -64.60 6.67
CA ASN A 950 26.39 -63.36 5.90
C ASN A 950 27.31 -63.60 4.68
N PRO A 951 26.75 -63.85 3.48
CA PRO A 951 27.52 -64.22 2.28
C PRO A 951 28.61 -63.22 1.91
N PHE A 952 28.33 -61.91 1.98
CA PHE A 952 29.29 -60.86 1.62
C PHE A 952 30.47 -60.79 2.60
N ARG A 953 30.20 -60.89 3.91
CA ARG A 953 31.27 -60.93 4.92
C ARG A 953 32.08 -62.23 4.81
N ALA A 954 31.42 -63.34 4.49
CA ALA A 954 32.06 -64.64 4.32
C ALA A 954 33.01 -64.65 3.11
N GLU A 955 32.58 -64.13 1.97
CA GLU A 955 33.40 -64.02 0.76
C GLU A 955 34.59 -63.07 0.96
N THR A 956 34.38 -61.95 1.66
CA THR A 956 35.46 -61.00 2.00
C THR A 956 36.48 -61.63 2.96
N ALA A 957 36.01 -62.36 3.98
CA ALA A 957 36.88 -63.07 4.93
C ALA A 957 37.72 -64.16 4.25
N LEU A 958 37.12 -64.92 3.32
CA LEU A 958 37.82 -65.90 2.51
C LEU A 958 38.88 -65.23 1.63
N GLY A 959 38.54 -64.14 0.94
CA GLY A 959 39.49 -63.41 0.11
C GLY A 959 40.70 -62.87 0.89
N TYR A 960 40.50 -62.35 2.10
CA TYR A 960 41.61 -61.93 2.97
C TYR A 960 42.46 -63.11 3.44
N GLY A 961 41.83 -64.23 3.84
CA GLY A 961 42.54 -65.44 4.25
C GLY A 961 43.37 -66.04 3.10
N GLU A 962 42.78 -66.18 1.92
CA GLU A 962 43.45 -66.66 0.71
C GLU A 962 44.62 -65.76 0.31
N ALA A 963 44.46 -64.44 0.38
CA ALA A 963 45.53 -63.50 0.05
C ALA A 963 46.74 -63.63 0.99
N ILE A 964 46.51 -63.79 2.30
CA ILE A 964 47.59 -63.97 3.29
C ILE A 964 48.29 -65.31 3.09
N ILE A 965 47.53 -66.39 2.90
CA ILE A 965 48.07 -67.73 2.63
C ILE A 965 48.86 -67.75 1.31
N ALA A 966 48.36 -67.10 0.26
CA ALA A 966 49.04 -67.00 -1.02
C ALA A 966 50.36 -66.21 -0.91
N ARG A 967 50.38 -65.11 -0.13
CA ARG A 967 51.61 -64.36 0.17
C ARG A 967 52.64 -65.23 0.90
N TYR A 968 52.23 -65.92 1.96
CA TYR A 968 53.08 -66.84 2.72
C TYR A 968 53.65 -67.95 1.82
N ALA A 969 52.81 -68.58 1.00
CA ALA A 969 53.23 -69.61 0.05
C ALA A 969 54.20 -69.09 -1.04
N GLY A 970 54.10 -67.80 -1.41
CA GLY A 970 55.04 -67.14 -2.31
C GLY A 970 56.40 -66.88 -1.67
N GLU A 971 56.42 -66.43 -0.42
CA GLU A 971 57.66 -66.18 0.33
C GLU A 971 58.43 -67.48 0.64
N GLN A 972 57.72 -68.56 0.99
CA GLN A 972 58.37 -69.86 1.22
C GLN A 972 58.95 -70.46 -0.06
N ARG A 973 58.27 -70.30 -1.21
CA ARG A 973 58.83 -70.69 -2.52
C ARG A 973 60.10 -69.91 -2.87
N ARG A 974 60.18 -68.62 -2.51
CA ARG A 974 61.39 -67.79 -2.73
C ARG A 974 62.57 -68.18 -1.84
N ARG A 975 62.33 -68.82 -0.69
CA ARG A 975 63.36 -69.30 0.24
C ARG A 975 63.93 -70.68 -0.13
N GLN A 976 63.28 -71.44 -1.01
CA GLN A 976 63.77 -72.76 -1.46
C GLN A 976 64.60 -72.64 -2.76
N PRO A 977 65.82 -73.21 -2.83
CA PRO A 977 66.72 -73.09 -3.98
C PRO A 977 66.45 -74.11 -5.11
N ALA A 978 65.18 -74.27 -5.54
CA ALA A 978 64.80 -75.17 -6.63
C ALA A 978 64.37 -74.39 -7.90
N PRO A 979 64.63 -74.90 -9.13
CA PRO A 979 64.28 -74.22 -10.37
C PRO A 979 62.76 -74.28 -10.59
N VAL A 980 62.09 -73.14 -10.47
CA VAL A 980 60.63 -73.02 -10.60
C VAL A 980 60.24 -72.97 -12.08
N ALA A 981 59.52 -73.98 -12.55
CA ALA A 981 58.76 -73.91 -13.80
C ALA A 981 57.51 -73.04 -13.59
N ASP A 982 57.25 -72.14 -14.53
CA ASP A 982 56.09 -71.25 -14.58
C ASP A 982 54.77 -71.98 -14.38
N ALA A 983 54.06 -71.65 -13.30
CA ALA A 983 52.61 -71.47 -13.29
C ALA A 983 52.14 -70.97 -11.92
N ALA A 984 51.81 -69.69 -11.84
CA ALA A 984 50.68 -69.21 -11.07
C ALA A 984 50.44 -67.76 -11.51
N PHE A 985 49.55 -67.55 -12.48
CA PHE A 985 48.98 -66.23 -12.70
C PHE A 985 48.30 -65.81 -11.40
N SER A 986 48.94 -64.96 -10.60
CA SER A 986 48.27 -64.29 -9.48
C SER A 986 47.42 -63.18 -10.07
N VAL A 987 46.14 -63.47 -10.29
CA VAL A 987 45.15 -62.43 -10.57
C VAL A 987 44.96 -61.66 -9.27
N GLU A 988 45.74 -60.59 -9.09
CA GLU A 988 45.50 -59.63 -8.02
C GLU A 988 44.29 -58.77 -8.41
N THR A 989 43.13 -59.09 -7.84
CA THR A 989 41.93 -58.26 -7.98
C THR A 989 42.12 -56.97 -7.19
N ARG A 990 42.69 -55.95 -7.82
CA ARG A 990 42.79 -54.60 -7.24
C ARG A 990 41.58 -53.77 -7.65
N PHE A 991 40.78 -53.34 -6.69
CA PHE A 991 39.73 -52.37 -6.94
C PHE A 991 40.34 -51.01 -7.27
N LEU A 992 40.11 -50.52 -8.49
CA LEU A 992 40.65 -49.22 -8.94
C LEU A 992 40.09 -48.04 -8.13
N PHE A 993 38.85 -48.17 -7.65
CA PHE A 993 38.13 -47.15 -6.87
C PHE A 993 37.65 -47.79 -5.57
N ASN A 994 37.83 -47.09 -4.44
CA ASN A 994 37.61 -47.63 -3.07
C ASN A 994 38.45 -48.88 -2.73
N GLN A 995 39.78 -48.78 -2.82
CA GLN A 995 40.73 -49.85 -2.47
C GLN A 995 40.61 -50.37 -1.03
N ALA A 996 40.14 -49.51 -0.11
CA ALA A 996 39.94 -49.86 1.29
C ALA A 996 38.63 -50.62 1.54
N PHE A 997 37.82 -50.85 0.50
CA PHE A 997 36.52 -51.53 0.55
C PHE A 997 35.57 -50.98 1.62
N LYS A 998 35.66 -49.69 1.94
CA LYS A 998 34.77 -49.10 2.96
C LYS A 998 33.40 -48.87 2.35
N SER A 999 32.39 -49.47 2.96
CA SER A 999 30.97 -49.43 2.62
C SER A 999 30.47 -48.00 2.58
N VAL A 1000 31.00 -47.14 3.45
CA VAL A 1000 30.66 -45.72 3.54
C VAL A 1000 30.88 -44.99 2.19
N PHE A 1001 31.93 -45.31 1.44
CA PHE A 1001 32.19 -44.68 0.13
C PHE A 1001 31.19 -45.11 -0.96
N ALA A 1002 30.49 -46.23 -0.78
CA ALA A 1002 29.43 -46.67 -1.69
C ALA A 1002 28.04 -46.22 -1.22
N ILE A 1003 27.77 -46.29 0.09
CA ILE A 1003 26.46 -46.04 0.68
C ILE A 1003 26.13 -44.54 0.71
N VAL A 1004 27.07 -43.67 1.08
CA VAL A 1004 26.80 -42.23 1.22
C VAL A 1004 26.37 -41.58 -0.10
N PRO A 1005 27.06 -41.79 -1.24
CA PRO A 1005 26.61 -41.27 -2.54
C PRO A 1005 25.24 -41.80 -2.98
N GLY A 1006 24.95 -43.08 -2.70
CA GLY A 1006 23.65 -43.71 -2.98
C GLY A 1006 22.53 -43.18 -2.07
N ALA A 1007 22.86 -42.89 -0.81
CA ALA A 1007 21.94 -42.28 0.13
C ALA A 1007 21.56 -40.85 -0.30
N TYR A 1008 22.49 -40.04 -0.83
CA TYR A 1008 22.15 -38.73 -1.41
C TYR A 1008 21.08 -38.86 -2.50
N MET A 1009 21.25 -39.81 -3.42
CA MET A 1009 20.29 -40.08 -4.48
C MET A 1009 18.92 -40.51 -3.92
N LEU A 1010 18.90 -41.44 -2.97
CA LEU A 1010 17.65 -41.94 -2.38
C LEU A 1010 16.90 -40.84 -1.63
N LEU A 1011 17.59 -40.11 -0.76
CA LEU A 1011 17.00 -39.07 0.09
C LEU A 1011 16.47 -37.88 -0.73
N MET A 1012 17.22 -37.47 -1.77
CA MET A 1012 16.81 -36.38 -2.66
C MET A 1012 15.72 -36.77 -3.66
N MET A 1013 15.47 -38.07 -3.85
CA MET A 1013 14.26 -38.53 -4.53
C MET A 1013 13.05 -38.51 -3.59
N LEU A 1014 13.21 -39.12 -2.41
CA LEU A 1014 12.09 -39.48 -1.54
C LEU A 1014 11.46 -38.25 -0.89
N ILE A 1015 12.28 -37.47 -0.18
CA ILE A 1015 11.78 -36.40 0.69
C ILE A 1015 11.23 -35.22 -0.11
N PRO A 1016 11.94 -34.67 -1.12
CA PRO A 1016 11.41 -33.56 -1.92
C PRO A 1016 10.15 -33.93 -2.72
N ALA A 1017 10.07 -35.15 -3.25
CA ALA A 1017 8.89 -35.61 -3.99
C ALA A 1017 7.66 -35.70 -3.08
N ILE A 1018 7.79 -36.29 -1.89
CA ILE A 1018 6.70 -36.38 -0.90
C ILE A 1018 6.22 -34.98 -0.52
N MET A 1019 7.15 -34.09 -0.21
CA MET A 1019 6.84 -32.74 0.28
C MET A 1019 6.07 -31.92 -0.75
N THR A 1020 6.47 -32.04 -2.00
CA THR A 1020 5.82 -31.34 -3.11
C THR A 1020 4.45 -31.95 -3.42
N ALA A 1021 4.33 -33.29 -3.35
CA ALA A 1021 3.06 -33.98 -3.56
C ALA A 1021 2.02 -33.60 -2.50
N VAL A 1022 2.40 -33.63 -1.22
CA VAL A 1022 1.54 -33.23 -0.09
C VAL A 1022 1.17 -31.76 -0.17
N GLY A 1023 2.08 -30.88 -0.59
CA GLY A 1023 1.82 -29.44 -0.74
C GLY A 1023 0.64 -29.12 -1.65
N VAL A 1024 0.52 -29.80 -2.79
CA VAL A 1024 -0.62 -29.62 -3.71
C VAL A 1024 -1.88 -30.34 -3.23
N VAL A 1025 -1.75 -31.53 -2.64
CA VAL A 1025 -2.90 -32.32 -2.20
C VAL A 1025 -3.57 -31.70 -0.97
N ARG A 1026 -2.81 -31.07 -0.09
CA ARG A 1026 -3.33 -30.29 1.03
C ARG A 1026 -4.33 -29.22 0.55
N GLU A 1027 -4.03 -28.49 -0.53
CA GLU A 1027 -4.96 -27.51 -1.10
C GLU A 1027 -6.20 -28.14 -1.73
N LYS A 1028 -6.08 -29.36 -2.27
CA LYS A 1028 -7.23 -30.10 -2.81
C LYS A 1028 -8.15 -30.57 -1.69
N GLU A 1029 -7.61 -31.09 -0.61
CA GLU A 1029 -8.39 -31.53 0.56
C GLU A 1029 -9.05 -30.34 1.28
N MET A 1030 -8.35 -29.21 1.38
CA MET A 1030 -8.87 -27.99 2.02
C MET A 1030 -9.83 -27.18 1.13
N GLY A 1031 -10.03 -27.56 -0.13
CA GLY A 1031 -10.89 -26.83 -1.08
C GLY A 1031 -10.30 -25.52 -1.60
N SER A 1032 -9.19 -25.03 -1.05
CA SER A 1032 -8.52 -23.78 -1.46
C SER A 1032 -7.98 -23.80 -2.89
N ILE A 1033 -7.89 -24.99 -3.51
CA ILE A 1033 -7.58 -25.14 -4.94
C ILE A 1033 -8.62 -24.45 -5.86
N ALA A 1034 -9.82 -24.15 -5.35
CA ALA A 1034 -10.83 -23.38 -6.08
C ALA A 1034 -10.37 -21.94 -6.38
N ASN A 1035 -9.61 -21.31 -5.47
CA ASN A 1035 -9.08 -19.95 -5.67
C ASN A 1035 -8.13 -19.91 -6.87
N PHE A 1036 -7.33 -20.95 -7.08
CA PHE A 1036 -6.50 -21.07 -8.29
C PHE A 1036 -7.35 -21.08 -9.58
N ARG A 1037 -8.55 -21.68 -9.55
CA ARG A 1037 -9.45 -21.71 -10.72
C ARG A 1037 -9.98 -20.32 -11.09
N ALA A 1038 -10.21 -19.47 -10.08
CA ALA A 1038 -10.66 -18.09 -10.25
C ALA A 1038 -9.56 -17.11 -10.68
N THR A 1039 -8.28 -17.43 -10.42
CA THR A 1039 -7.16 -16.56 -10.81
C THR A 1039 -6.80 -16.61 -12.31
N PRO A 1040 -6.22 -15.53 -12.87
CA PRO A 1040 -5.72 -15.50 -14.24
C PRO A 1040 -4.46 -16.36 -14.46
N VAL A 1041 -4.01 -17.09 -13.44
CA VAL A 1041 -2.75 -17.85 -13.43
C VAL A 1041 -2.87 -19.11 -14.30
N THR A 1042 -1.79 -19.42 -15.02
CA THR A 1042 -1.72 -20.64 -15.84
C THR A 1042 -1.30 -21.86 -15.01
N ARG A 1043 -1.61 -23.06 -15.49
CA ARG A 1043 -1.21 -24.31 -14.81
C ARG A 1043 0.31 -24.41 -14.62
N LEU A 1044 1.11 -23.91 -15.57
CA LEU A 1044 2.58 -23.93 -15.45
C LEU A 1044 3.06 -22.91 -14.42
N GLU A 1045 2.52 -21.69 -14.42
CA GLU A 1045 2.85 -20.68 -13.42
C GLU A 1045 2.54 -21.17 -12.00
N PHE A 1046 1.38 -21.79 -11.80
CA PHE A 1046 1.00 -22.37 -10.51
C PHE A 1046 1.94 -23.51 -10.09
N LEU A 1047 2.19 -24.48 -10.99
CA LEU A 1047 3.03 -25.64 -10.68
C LEU A 1047 4.48 -25.23 -10.41
N LEU A 1048 5.08 -24.41 -11.27
CA LEU A 1048 6.44 -23.89 -11.09
C LEU A 1048 6.53 -23.00 -9.84
N GLY A 1049 5.51 -22.15 -9.62
CA GLY A 1049 5.43 -21.25 -8.48
C GLY A 1049 5.52 -22.01 -7.17
N LYS A 1050 4.77 -23.12 -7.07
CA LYS A 1050 4.85 -24.06 -5.94
C LYS A 1050 6.14 -24.86 -5.91
N GLN A 1051 6.71 -25.23 -7.06
CA GLN A 1051 7.90 -26.09 -7.11
C GLN A 1051 9.17 -25.41 -6.58
N LEU A 1052 9.40 -24.15 -6.97
CA LEU A 1052 10.66 -23.44 -6.72
C LEU A 1052 11.08 -23.39 -5.23
N PRO A 1053 10.19 -23.12 -4.26
CA PRO A 1053 10.53 -23.15 -2.85
C PRO A 1053 11.02 -24.53 -2.37
N TYR A 1054 10.40 -25.62 -2.83
CA TYR A 1054 10.86 -26.97 -2.49
C TYR A 1054 12.19 -27.31 -3.15
N VAL A 1055 12.44 -26.83 -4.38
CA VAL A 1055 13.72 -27.00 -5.05
C VAL A 1055 14.83 -26.33 -4.25
N ALA A 1056 14.62 -25.09 -3.81
CA ALA A 1056 15.58 -24.39 -2.97
C ALA A 1056 15.81 -25.12 -1.63
N LEU A 1057 14.72 -25.50 -0.94
CA LEU A 1057 14.79 -26.21 0.34
C LEU A 1057 15.52 -27.56 0.23
N ALA A 1058 15.20 -28.34 -0.79
CA ALA A 1058 15.84 -29.62 -1.05
C ALA A 1058 17.30 -29.47 -1.49
N PHE A 1059 17.65 -28.41 -2.23
CA PHE A 1059 19.03 -28.11 -2.55
C PHE A 1059 19.86 -27.73 -1.31
N VAL A 1060 19.29 -26.94 -0.39
CA VAL A 1060 19.90 -26.69 0.93
C VAL A 1060 20.07 -28.00 1.71
N SER A 1061 19.05 -28.85 1.72
CA SER A 1061 19.12 -30.19 2.35
C SER A 1061 20.25 -31.03 1.74
N PHE A 1062 20.42 -31.01 0.41
CA PHE A 1062 21.55 -31.66 -0.27
C PHE A 1062 22.91 -31.09 0.17
N LEU A 1063 23.05 -29.77 0.25
CA LEU A 1063 24.30 -29.16 0.74
C LEU A 1063 24.61 -29.61 2.18
N MET A 1064 23.61 -29.69 3.06
CA MET A 1064 23.80 -30.21 4.42
C MET A 1064 24.21 -31.68 4.44
N LEU A 1065 23.61 -32.52 3.59
CA LEU A 1065 23.99 -33.93 3.43
C LEU A 1065 25.42 -34.07 2.88
N LEU A 1066 25.80 -33.22 1.93
CA LEU A 1066 27.14 -33.18 1.34
C LEU A 1066 28.18 -32.79 2.39
N LEU A 1067 27.92 -31.72 3.15
CA LEU A 1067 28.78 -31.28 4.26
C LEU A 1067 28.88 -32.38 5.32
N MET A 1068 27.79 -33.06 5.66
CA MET A 1068 27.82 -34.17 6.60
C MET A 1068 28.63 -35.36 6.06
N GLY A 1069 28.53 -35.69 4.77
CA GLY A 1069 29.39 -36.72 4.16
C GLY A 1069 30.87 -36.37 4.22
N LEU A 1070 31.20 -35.09 3.97
CA LEU A 1070 32.58 -34.59 4.02
C LEU A 1070 33.14 -34.58 5.45
N PHE A 1071 32.39 -34.08 6.43
CA PHE A 1071 32.89 -33.85 7.79
C PHE A 1071 32.67 -35.04 8.73
N LEU A 1072 31.48 -35.65 8.72
CA LEU A 1072 31.13 -36.75 9.63
C LEU A 1072 31.67 -38.09 9.10
N PHE A 1073 31.36 -38.40 7.83
CA PHE A 1073 31.74 -39.67 7.21
C PHE A 1073 33.12 -39.65 6.54
N ARG A 1074 33.75 -38.47 6.43
CA ARG A 1074 35.07 -38.26 5.82
C ARG A 1074 35.16 -38.80 4.39
N VAL A 1075 34.08 -38.65 3.62
CA VAL A 1075 34.00 -39.03 2.21
C VAL A 1075 34.46 -37.86 1.34
N PRO A 1076 35.65 -37.91 0.72
CA PRO A 1076 36.14 -36.80 -0.09
C PRO A 1076 35.43 -36.77 -1.44
N VAL A 1077 35.20 -35.57 -1.98
CA VAL A 1077 34.75 -35.38 -3.37
C VAL A 1077 35.98 -35.31 -4.26
N GLN A 1078 36.26 -36.38 -5.02
CA GLN A 1078 37.47 -36.47 -5.84
C GLN A 1078 37.34 -35.79 -7.21
N GLY A 1079 36.11 -35.65 -7.71
CA GLY A 1079 35.81 -35.10 -9.04
C GLY A 1079 35.40 -33.63 -9.00
N SER A 1080 34.66 -33.22 -10.02
CA SER A 1080 34.19 -31.83 -10.15
C SER A 1080 33.02 -31.53 -9.21
N LEU A 1081 33.25 -30.70 -8.20
CA LEU A 1081 32.19 -30.20 -7.31
C LEU A 1081 31.09 -29.43 -8.08
N PRO A 1082 31.40 -28.54 -9.04
CA PRO A 1082 30.37 -27.90 -9.86
C PRO A 1082 29.49 -28.89 -10.63
N ALA A 1083 30.06 -29.99 -11.15
CA ALA A 1083 29.28 -31.03 -11.83
C ALA A 1083 28.33 -31.75 -10.85
N LEU A 1084 28.78 -32.04 -9.64
CA LEU A 1084 27.92 -32.61 -8.60
C LEU A 1084 26.77 -31.66 -8.21
N LEU A 1085 27.06 -30.38 -8.02
CA LEU A 1085 26.05 -29.37 -7.66
C LEU A 1085 25.03 -29.15 -8.80
N ALA A 1086 25.48 -29.07 -10.06
CA ALA A 1086 24.59 -28.93 -11.21
C ALA A 1086 23.69 -30.18 -11.38
N GLY A 1087 24.27 -31.38 -11.26
CA GLY A 1087 23.51 -32.63 -11.27
C GLY A 1087 22.50 -32.71 -10.13
N ALA A 1088 22.86 -32.26 -8.93
CA ALA A 1088 21.97 -32.22 -7.78
C ALA A 1088 20.81 -31.24 -7.97
N ALA A 1089 21.07 -30.04 -8.51
CA ALA A 1089 20.03 -29.06 -8.82
C ALA A 1089 19.01 -29.61 -9.84
N LEU A 1090 19.48 -30.23 -10.93
CA LEU A 1090 18.61 -30.88 -11.92
C LEU A 1090 17.84 -32.06 -11.31
N TYR A 1091 18.49 -32.86 -10.47
CA TYR A 1091 17.85 -34.01 -9.84
C TYR A 1091 16.75 -33.61 -8.85
N VAL A 1092 17.00 -32.59 -8.03
CA VAL A 1092 16.02 -32.02 -7.11
C VAL A 1092 14.84 -31.41 -7.87
N PHE A 1093 15.10 -30.74 -8.99
CA PHE A 1093 14.02 -30.25 -9.85
C PHE A 1093 13.19 -31.41 -10.42
N ALA A 1094 13.83 -32.48 -10.89
CA ALA A 1094 13.12 -33.66 -11.38
C ALA A 1094 12.31 -34.36 -10.27
N SER A 1095 12.85 -34.49 -9.05
CA SER A 1095 12.15 -35.17 -7.95
C SER A 1095 10.95 -34.39 -7.43
N THR A 1096 11.07 -33.06 -7.34
CA THR A 1096 9.93 -32.19 -6.98
C THR A 1096 8.86 -32.18 -8.08
N ALA A 1097 9.24 -32.12 -9.37
CA ALA A 1097 8.31 -32.24 -10.48
C ALA A 1097 7.59 -33.60 -10.50
N PHE A 1098 8.29 -34.68 -10.15
CA PHE A 1098 7.69 -36.00 -9.98
C PHE A 1098 6.63 -36.00 -8.85
N GLY A 1099 6.91 -35.34 -7.73
CA GLY A 1099 5.94 -35.14 -6.65
C GLY A 1099 4.68 -34.40 -7.12
N LEU A 1100 4.84 -33.34 -7.92
CA LEU A 1100 3.71 -32.63 -8.56
C LEU A 1100 2.90 -33.55 -9.47
N LEU A 1101 3.55 -34.40 -10.26
CA LEU A 1101 2.87 -35.37 -11.10
C LEU A 1101 2.02 -36.34 -10.27
N ILE A 1102 2.59 -36.93 -9.21
CA ILE A 1102 1.85 -37.85 -8.33
C ILE A 1102 0.64 -37.15 -7.70
N SER A 1103 0.80 -35.89 -7.26
CA SER A 1103 -0.28 -35.09 -6.66
C SER A 1103 -1.54 -34.99 -7.54
N SER A 1104 -1.39 -35.14 -8.86
CA SER A 1104 -2.52 -35.08 -9.80
C SER A 1104 -3.45 -36.30 -9.73
N PHE A 1105 -2.94 -37.45 -9.29
CA PHE A 1105 -3.67 -38.73 -9.27
C PHE A 1105 -4.28 -39.09 -7.91
N VAL A 1106 -3.86 -38.40 -6.85
CA VAL A 1106 -4.32 -38.66 -5.48
C VAL A 1106 -5.18 -37.52 -4.98
N LYS A 1107 -6.18 -37.86 -4.16
CA LYS A 1107 -7.09 -36.89 -3.53
C LYS A 1107 -6.76 -36.63 -2.07
N SER A 1108 -6.06 -37.55 -1.39
CA SER A 1108 -5.76 -37.40 0.04
C SER A 1108 -4.27 -37.31 0.38
N GLN A 1109 -3.93 -36.57 1.43
CA GLN A 1109 -2.55 -36.33 1.87
C GLN A 1109 -1.86 -37.64 2.26
N ILE A 1110 -2.57 -38.52 2.97
CA ILE A 1110 -2.06 -39.84 3.37
C ILE A 1110 -1.80 -40.70 2.12
N ALA A 1111 -2.71 -40.69 1.15
CA ALA A 1111 -2.50 -41.41 -0.11
C ALA A 1111 -1.32 -40.84 -0.91
N ALA A 1112 -1.14 -39.51 -0.91
CA ALA A 1112 -0.02 -38.84 -1.57
C ALA A 1112 1.32 -39.25 -0.98
N LEU A 1113 1.42 -39.31 0.35
CA LEU A 1113 2.61 -39.75 1.07
C LEU A 1113 3.00 -41.18 0.66
N PHE A 1114 2.09 -42.15 0.80
CA PHE A 1114 2.38 -43.55 0.50
C PHE A 1114 2.60 -43.80 -0.98
N ALA A 1115 1.77 -43.23 -1.87
CA ALA A 1115 1.92 -43.40 -3.31
C ALA A 1115 3.25 -42.85 -3.80
N THR A 1116 3.63 -41.64 -3.36
CA THR A 1116 4.92 -41.06 -3.74
C THR A 1116 6.08 -41.88 -3.21
N ALA A 1117 6.02 -42.32 -1.94
CA ALA A 1117 7.07 -43.16 -1.35
C ALA A 1117 7.25 -44.49 -2.10
N ILE A 1118 6.18 -45.23 -2.34
CA ILE A 1118 6.23 -46.55 -3.00
C ILE A 1118 6.73 -46.43 -4.44
N VAL A 1119 6.16 -45.49 -5.21
CA VAL A 1119 6.49 -45.32 -6.63
C VAL A 1119 7.89 -44.73 -6.82
N ALA A 1120 8.35 -43.87 -5.91
CA ALA A 1120 9.71 -43.32 -5.97
C ALA A 1120 10.78 -44.31 -5.47
N MET A 1121 10.52 -45.00 -4.36
CA MET A 1121 11.53 -45.83 -3.68
C MET A 1121 11.80 -47.13 -4.43
N THR A 1122 10.77 -47.77 -4.98
CA THR A 1122 10.92 -49.06 -5.68
C THR A 1122 11.95 -49.00 -6.82
N PRO A 1123 11.87 -48.07 -7.79
CA PRO A 1123 12.87 -47.97 -8.84
C PRO A 1123 14.20 -47.39 -8.36
N THR A 1124 14.16 -46.48 -7.37
CA THR A 1124 15.38 -45.83 -6.85
C THR A 1124 16.26 -46.77 -6.05
N VAL A 1125 15.71 -47.73 -5.32
CA VAL A 1125 16.52 -48.69 -4.56
C VAL A 1125 16.95 -49.87 -5.44
N ASN A 1126 16.05 -50.39 -6.29
CA ASN A 1126 16.29 -51.64 -7.01
C ASN A 1126 16.98 -51.47 -8.37
N PHE A 1127 16.78 -50.36 -9.09
CA PHE A 1127 17.22 -50.23 -10.49
C PHE A 1127 18.21 -49.09 -10.76
N SER A 1128 18.59 -48.32 -9.74
CA SER A 1128 19.41 -47.10 -9.88
C SER A 1128 20.91 -47.33 -9.97
N GLY A 1129 21.40 -48.53 -9.62
CA GLY A 1129 22.83 -48.76 -9.43
C GLY A 1129 23.30 -48.77 -7.97
N MET A 1130 22.40 -48.59 -6.99
CA MET A 1130 22.77 -48.57 -5.56
C MET A 1130 23.09 -49.96 -5.01
N LEU A 1131 22.20 -50.95 -5.22
CA LEU A 1131 22.40 -52.33 -4.76
C LEU A 1131 23.02 -53.22 -5.84
N THR A 1132 22.56 -53.08 -7.08
CA THR A 1132 23.06 -53.82 -8.24
C THR A 1132 23.48 -52.84 -9.34
N PRO A 1133 24.68 -52.98 -9.94
CA PRO A 1133 25.11 -52.09 -11.00
C PRO A 1133 24.15 -52.11 -12.20
N VAL A 1134 23.83 -50.94 -12.77
CA VAL A 1134 22.90 -50.84 -13.92
C VAL A 1134 23.39 -51.62 -15.15
N SER A 1135 24.70 -51.88 -15.24
CA SER A 1135 25.31 -52.67 -16.31
C SER A 1135 24.99 -54.17 -16.23
N THR A 1136 24.67 -54.71 -15.06
CA THR A 1136 24.33 -56.12 -14.87
C THR A 1136 22.84 -56.41 -15.03
N LEU A 1137 22.00 -55.38 -15.16
CA LEU A 1137 20.58 -55.53 -15.40
C LEU A 1137 20.32 -55.86 -16.88
N GLU A 1138 19.49 -56.87 -17.14
CA GLU A 1138 19.07 -57.27 -18.49
C GLU A 1138 17.57 -57.03 -18.71
N GLY A 1139 17.17 -56.90 -19.99
CA GLY A 1139 15.76 -56.77 -20.40
C GLY A 1139 15.01 -55.62 -19.73
N ALA A 1140 13.83 -55.92 -19.17
CA ALA A 1140 12.89 -54.94 -18.63
C ALA A 1140 13.45 -54.13 -17.45
N SER A 1141 14.24 -54.74 -16.57
CA SER A 1141 14.82 -54.07 -15.38
C SER A 1141 15.81 -52.96 -15.77
N ARG A 1142 16.59 -53.16 -16.84
CA ARG A 1142 17.53 -52.15 -17.35
C ARG A 1142 16.79 -50.94 -17.94
N HIS A 1143 15.69 -51.19 -18.65
CA HIS A 1143 14.84 -50.12 -19.17
C HIS A 1143 14.19 -49.34 -18.02
N MET A 1144 13.65 -50.04 -17.02
CA MET A 1144 13.05 -49.41 -15.84
C MET A 1144 14.03 -48.47 -15.13
N GLY A 1145 15.29 -48.87 -14.96
CA GLY A 1145 16.34 -48.00 -14.42
C GLY A 1145 16.57 -46.74 -15.27
N LYS A 1146 16.71 -46.88 -16.60
CA LYS A 1146 16.95 -45.73 -17.49
C LYS A 1146 15.77 -44.75 -17.57
N PHE A 1147 14.54 -45.22 -17.35
CA PHE A 1147 13.31 -44.41 -17.32
C PHE A 1147 13.08 -43.67 -16.00
N PHE A 1148 14.01 -43.75 -15.05
CA PHE A 1148 13.90 -43.05 -13.77
C PHE A 1148 15.13 -42.14 -13.53
N PRO A 1149 14.95 -40.92 -12.97
CA PRO A 1149 16.04 -39.96 -12.82
C PRO A 1149 17.14 -40.43 -11.87
N SER A 1150 16.83 -41.30 -10.90
CA SER A 1150 17.77 -41.75 -9.87
C SER A 1150 18.98 -42.47 -10.45
N SER A 1151 18.81 -43.29 -11.50
CA SER A 1151 19.91 -43.99 -12.18
C SER A 1151 20.93 -43.06 -12.83
N TRP A 1152 20.49 -41.87 -13.26
CA TRP A 1152 21.34 -40.86 -13.88
C TRP A 1152 22.07 -40.03 -12.81
N PHE A 1153 21.36 -39.65 -11.75
CA PHE A 1153 22.00 -38.97 -10.63
C PHE A 1153 22.97 -39.87 -9.86
N GLN A 1154 22.72 -41.18 -9.77
CA GLN A 1154 23.66 -42.14 -9.17
C GLN A 1154 25.01 -42.16 -9.90
N GLN A 1155 25.00 -42.04 -11.23
CA GLN A 1155 26.23 -41.95 -12.02
C GLN A 1155 27.00 -40.67 -11.73
N ILE A 1156 26.29 -39.55 -11.55
CA ILE A 1156 26.90 -38.27 -11.17
C ILE A 1156 27.45 -38.34 -9.74
N SER A 1157 26.61 -38.68 -8.76
CA SER A 1157 26.96 -38.74 -7.33
C SER A 1157 28.14 -39.68 -7.07
N SER A 1158 28.05 -40.95 -7.50
CA SER A 1158 29.18 -41.88 -7.35
C SER A 1158 30.38 -41.49 -8.23
N GLY A 1159 30.14 -40.98 -9.44
CA GLY A 1159 31.20 -40.58 -10.38
C GLY A 1159 32.08 -39.44 -9.86
N THR A 1160 31.47 -38.39 -9.30
CA THR A 1160 32.20 -37.25 -8.76
C THR A 1160 32.75 -37.53 -7.37
N VAL A 1161 32.04 -38.31 -6.53
CA VAL A 1161 32.50 -38.56 -5.16
C VAL A 1161 33.63 -39.58 -5.13
N THR A 1162 33.50 -40.72 -5.83
CA THR A 1162 34.47 -41.84 -5.71
C THR A 1162 35.36 -42.06 -6.93
N LYS A 1163 34.96 -41.60 -8.13
CA LYS A 1163 35.69 -41.89 -9.39
C LYS A 1163 36.44 -40.70 -9.99
N GLY A 1164 36.30 -39.50 -9.44
CA GLY A 1164 37.01 -38.32 -9.93
C GLY A 1164 36.49 -37.72 -11.24
N LEU A 1165 35.26 -38.05 -11.65
CA LEU A 1165 34.73 -37.63 -12.96
C LEU A 1165 34.36 -36.14 -13.01
N GLY A 1166 34.53 -35.54 -14.20
CA GLY A 1166 34.21 -34.14 -14.47
C GLY A 1166 32.90 -33.95 -15.24
N PHE A 1167 32.59 -32.69 -15.59
CA PHE A 1167 31.39 -32.36 -16.38
C PHE A 1167 31.41 -33.00 -17.78
N ALA A 1168 32.58 -33.05 -18.41
CA ALA A 1168 32.77 -33.63 -19.74
C ALA A 1168 32.45 -35.14 -19.79
N ASP A 1169 32.71 -35.87 -18.71
CA ASP A 1169 32.42 -37.31 -18.64
C ASP A 1169 30.93 -37.59 -18.33
N LEU A 1170 30.27 -36.64 -17.67
CA LEU A 1170 28.93 -36.80 -17.09
C LEU A 1170 27.83 -36.01 -17.82
N TRP A 1171 28.14 -35.37 -18.95
CA TRP A 1171 27.18 -34.50 -19.67
C TRP A 1171 25.89 -35.24 -20.05
N ASN A 1172 26.00 -36.50 -20.48
CA ASN A 1172 24.85 -37.35 -20.82
C ASN A 1172 23.86 -37.49 -19.66
N ALA A 1173 24.38 -37.65 -18.44
CA ALA A 1173 23.53 -37.77 -17.26
C ALA A 1173 22.84 -36.45 -16.91
N HIS A 1174 23.51 -35.31 -17.09
CA HIS A 1174 22.91 -33.99 -16.89
C HIS A 1174 21.79 -33.71 -17.90
N VAL A 1175 22.00 -34.02 -19.18
CA VAL A 1175 20.98 -33.87 -20.22
C VAL A 1175 19.77 -34.76 -19.96
N ALA A 1176 20.00 -36.02 -19.55
CA ALA A 1176 18.92 -36.92 -19.18
C ALA A 1176 18.09 -36.37 -18.00
N LEU A 1177 18.75 -35.85 -16.96
CA LEU A 1177 18.05 -35.22 -15.82
C LEU A 1177 17.26 -33.96 -16.24
N ALA A 1178 17.82 -33.11 -17.11
CA ALA A 1178 17.11 -31.96 -17.65
C ALA A 1178 15.87 -32.38 -18.47
N LEU A 1179 15.94 -33.47 -19.22
CA LEU A 1179 14.79 -34.02 -19.93
C LEU A 1179 13.69 -34.49 -18.96
N PHE A 1180 14.05 -35.18 -17.87
CA PHE A 1180 13.09 -35.58 -16.84
C PHE A 1180 12.39 -34.38 -16.18
N CYS A 1181 13.11 -33.28 -15.95
CA CYS A 1181 12.52 -32.03 -15.44
C CYS A 1181 11.37 -31.57 -16.33
N ILE A 1182 11.60 -31.51 -17.65
CA ILE A 1182 10.60 -31.08 -18.63
C ILE A 1182 9.44 -32.08 -18.71
N VAL A 1183 9.75 -33.38 -18.81
CA VAL A 1183 8.74 -34.43 -18.99
C VAL A 1183 7.79 -34.50 -17.79
N PHE A 1184 8.30 -34.53 -16.56
CA PHE A 1184 7.44 -34.61 -15.38
C PHE A 1184 6.61 -33.35 -15.18
N LEU A 1185 7.19 -32.16 -15.42
CA LEU A 1185 6.45 -30.91 -15.31
C LEU A 1185 5.33 -30.81 -16.37
N MET A 1186 5.61 -31.20 -17.62
CA MET A 1186 4.61 -31.21 -18.69
C MET A 1186 3.53 -32.27 -18.43
N ALA A 1187 3.90 -33.46 -17.98
CA ALA A 1187 2.93 -34.49 -17.58
C ALA A 1187 2.02 -33.99 -16.44
N ALA A 1188 2.58 -33.32 -15.43
CA ALA A 1188 1.81 -32.73 -14.34
C ALA A 1188 0.86 -31.63 -14.85
N ARG A 1189 1.30 -30.78 -15.78
CA ARG A 1189 0.46 -29.75 -16.44
C ARG A 1189 -0.75 -30.37 -17.14
N PHE A 1190 -0.56 -31.47 -17.86
CA PHE A 1190 -1.64 -32.14 -18.59
C PHE A 1190 -2.60 -32.90 -17.66
N ALA A 1191 -2.07 -33.53 -16.62
CA ALA A 1191 -2.87 -34.26 -15.65
C ALA A 1191 -3.71 -33.33 -14.74
N LEU A 1192 -3.22 -32.13 -14.43
CA LEU A 1192 -3.96 -31.14 -13.66
C LEU A 1192 -5.08 -30.51 -14.49
N ARG A 1193 -6.35 -30.77 -14.12
CA ARG A 1193 -7.54 -30.19 -14.75
C ARG A 1193 -7.85 -28.82 -14.13
N LYS A 1194 -8.04 -27.77 -14.95
CA LYS A 1194 -8.38 -26.41 -14.47
C LYS A 1194 -9.87 -26.24 -14.14
N GLN A 1195 -10.76 -27.10 -14.66
CA GLN A 1195 -12.19 -27.14 -14.36
C GLN A 1195 -12.61 -28.60 -14.16
N GLU A 1196 -13.40 -28.87 -13.12
CA GLU A 1196 -14.18 -30.12 -13.03
C GLU A 1196 -15.39 -30.00 -13.94
N LYS A 1197 -15.75 -31.11 -14.58
CA LYS A 1197 -16.97 -31.22 -15.40
C LYS A 1197 -18.14 -31.57 -14.52
#